data_AF-A0A971E8Z7-F1
#
_entry.id   AF-A0A971E8Z7-F1
#
_cell.length_a   1.000
_cell.length_b   1.000
_cell.length_c   1.000
_cell.angle_alpha   90.00
_cell.angle_beta   90.00
_cell.angle_gamma   90.00
#
_symmetry.space_group_name_H-M   'P 1'
#
loop_
_entity.id
_entity.type
_entity.pdbx_description
1 polymer ?
#
loop_
_entity_poly.entity_id
_entity_poly.type
_entity_poly.pdbx_seq_one_letter_code
_entity_poly.pdbx_strand_id
1 'polypeptide(L)'
;GSASDAFPKTAATARTEIWKAITTGTAGSATVALMDHGEIVYSEGFGMADRENGIPVDTNTIFNIGSVSKMFVGVAIMMLVDEGKVDLDSPVTTYLPEFTMADERYKDITVRMLLNHTSGLPGSIFWNCFGYEYNESVFVELLEALSKSTLKHRPGELAVYCNDGFTLAEMIVESVSGDSYVDFLAERIFDPLAMSHTGPGVGRIPKSMATAKYYRLDGKSEPLEVLSVLGSGGLSSTAEDLCRFADLFAEGSSLLSEESRIEMLKRQPSELEGKLLGDCFPFGLSWDYADLTPYTESMHLFGKSGGTGHYSSMLYTIPSQGISVAVIGSGPNFGANTIALRILSAYLAEKGLIAQEEKAVEMPIEPQPIPPEIMDYSGYYADSASLLRVALDSDKGELTVYSVDGGNESVMISAVYNNGFFCSGSRRYYFAAVGEDVYLVDHSIDNYVIAQKLTPPANPLNLLVSLDNRIWLRRNVQAFEAAVVVETHVISSSQIPDLPGYVNFSGVKLVKSATHAGMPIKYMRDLTELVLYERDGATWAWLSGAVYMPMELAVSMAAGANAVTIGTEGLNEWLTVGFDAILHFDVPDKGRVIVFDVRGGIYDSLVDSGDVYAPAGSLIELIGVPCDVFGVTAKAVDGSDLTAGEDLYRKAQGLEEQRSFGEAADLYGQALPLLLEEGNMELAALCSEALQRLALFEFTYPLTNGLLKDHLQQAFPVATKEQIEGWIASGKIQHYFWDGQEHYMGDAAANLKYRYMEIMHADDVSNQLYGEVVRGINEIAVEEPEDFWKPYQKPVTYRGIHTVSIPRSELRQEGTYRVWFPVPIITGPQTQVTIESIVPDKWVKQPPSIDEDIGLVYMEIPMEDLTEDLFIQIKFTFTRHEQRFTVDPDNVGEYDKESALYQEYTRSYGNTEITPEIREMAARIVGDETNPYLAARKIYDYIV
;
A
#
# COMPACT_ATOMS: atom_id res chain seq x y z
N GLY A 1 -9.62 -24.98 29.58
CA GLY A 1 -10.08 -23.78 28.84
C GLY A 1 -8.83 -23.10 28.37
N SER A 2 -8.65 -22.94 27.07
CA SER A 2 -7.56 -22.14 26.52
C SER A 2 -7.77 -20.68 26.91
N ALA A 3 -6.68 -19.91 27.02
CA ALA A 3 -6.73 -18.48 27.37
C ALA A 3 -7.68 -17.66 26.47
N SER A 4 -7.97 -18.14 25.25
CA SER A 4 -8.95 -17.58 24.30
C SER A 4 -10.37 -17.43 24.85
N ASP A 5 -10.78 -18.21 25.86
CA ASP A 5 -12.15 -18.18 26.37
C ASP A 5 -12.40 -16.98 27.31
N ALA A 6 -11.35 -16.31 27.80
CA ALA A 6 -11.45 -15.22 28.78
C ALA A 6 -11.76 -13.85 28.15
N PHE A 7 -11.38 -13.63 26.89
CA PHE A 7 -11.50 -12.33 26.20
C PHE A 7 -12.15 -12.48 24.80
N PRO A 8 -13.44 -12.90 24.74
CA PRO A 8 -14.12 -13.21 23.48
C PRO A 8 -14.27 -12.02 22.52
N LYS A 9 -14.39 -10.77 23.01
CA LYS A 9 -14.45 -9.61 22.12
C LYS A 9 -13.09 -9.33 21.49
N THR A 10 -12.03 -9.42 22.29
CA THR A 10 -10.64 -9.27 21.82
C THR A 10 -10.32 -10.30 20.72
N ALA A 11 -10.62 -11.58 20.97
CA ALA A 11 -10.43 -12.64 19.99
C ALA A 11 -11.28 -12.42 18.73
N ALA A 12 -12.53 -11.97 18.87
CA ALA A 12 -13.39 -11.64 17.72
C ALA A 12 -12.83 -10.49 16.87
N THR A 13 -12.31 -9.43 17.49
CA THR A 13 -11.65 -8.33 16.79
C THR A 13 -10.42 -8.80 16.05
N ALA A 14 -9.53 -9.55 16.72
CA ALA A 14 -8.32 -10.09 16.10
C ALA A 14 -8.64 -10.94 14.86
N ARG A 15 -9.55 -11.90 15.00
CA ARG A 15 -10.00 -12.74 13.88
C ARG A 15 -10.59 -11.92 12.74
N THR A 16 -11.45 -10.95 13.05
CA THR A 16 -12.12 -10.13 12.02
C THR A 16 -11.11 -9.30 11.23
N GLU A 17 -10.21 -8.61 11.91
CA GLU A 17 -9.24 -7.71 11.27
C GLU A 17 -8.19 -8.49 10.47
N ILE A 18 -7.68 -9.60 11.01
CA ILE A 18 -6.66 -10.42 10.34
C ILE A 18 -7.24 -11.18 9.14
N TRP A 19 -8.41 -11.82 9.28
CA TRP A 19 -9.06 -12.48 8.12
C TRP A 19 -9.48 -11.48 7.06
N LYS A 20 -9.86 -10.25 7.43
CA LYS A 20 -10.11 -9.20 6.44
C LYS A 20 -8.84 -8.93 5.63
N ALA A 21 -7.68 -8.79 6.28
CA ALA A 21 -6.42 -8.56 5.58
C ALA A 21 -6.08 -9.73 4.63
N ILE A 22 -6.20 -10.97 5.10
CA ILE A 22 -5.93 -12.17 4.30
C ILE A 22 -6.86 -12.26 3.09
N THR A 23 -8.18 -12.12 3.31
CA THR A 23 -9.18 -12.27 2.24
C THR A 23 -9.19 -11.14 1.22
N THR A 24 -8.69 -9.95 1.59
CA THR A 24 -8.46 -8.84 0.65
C THR A 24 -7.12 -8.92 -0.10
N GLY A 25 -6.30 -9.94 0.17
CA GLY A 25 -5.01 -10.13 -0.50
C GLY A 25 -3.89 -9.22 -0.01
N THR A 26 -4.06 -8.53 1.13
CA THR A 26 -3.00 -7.67 1.70
C THR A 26 -2.02 -8.44 2.59
N ALA A 27 -2.37 -9.68 2.96
CA ALA A 27 -1.49 -10.67 3.58
C ALA A 27 -1.83 -12.09 3.16
N GLY A 28 -0.87 -13.01 3.23
CA GLY A 28 -1.07 -14.44 2.99
C GLY A 28 -1.25 -15.27 4.26
N SER A 29 -0.73 -14.78 5.39
CA SER A 29 -0.72 -15.47 6.69
C SER A 29 -0.34 -14.48 7.80
N ALA A 30 -0.69 -14.75 9.06
CA ALA A 30 -0.37 -13.87 10.20
C ALA A 30 -0.41 -14.57 11.56
N THR A 31 0.22 -13.96 12.55
CA THR A 31 0.16 -14.36 13.97
C THR A 31 -0.09 -13.15 14.87
N VAL A 32 -0.73 -13.38 16.01
CA VAL A 32 -0.96 -12.37 17.06
C VAL A 32 -0.66 -12.94 18.45
N ALA A 33 -0.19 -12.10 19.35
CA ALA A 33 -0.13 -12.38 20.78
C ALA A 33 -0.49 -11.13 21.59
N LEU A 34 -1.10 -11.32 22.75
CA LEU A 34 -1.37 -10.30 23.74
C LEU A 34 -0.91 -10.81 25.11
N MET A 35 -0.13 -9.99 25.80
CA MET A 35 0.39 -10.26 27.14
C MET A 35 -0.18 -9.27 28.15
N ASP A 36 -0.45 -9.77 29.35
CA ASP A 36 -0.91 -8.99 30.50
C ASP A 36 -0.17 -9.46 31.76
N HIS A 37 0.65 -8.59 32.34
CA HIS A 37 1.48 -8.84 33.52
C HIS A 37 2.34 -10.11 33.39
N GLY A 38 3.08 -10.24 32.29
CA GLY A 38 3.97 -11.37 32.00
C GLY A 38 3.28 -12.65 31.49
N GLU A 39 1.95 -12.69 31.43
CA GLU A 39 1.19 -13.87 30.99
C GLU A 39 0.58 -13.65 29.60
N ILE A 40 0.75 -14.62 28.68
CA ILE A 40 0.08 -14.60 27.37
C ILE A 40 -1.41 -14.91 27.57
N VAL A 41 -2.27 -13.90 27.42
CA VAL A 41 -3.72 -14.01 27.60
C VAL A 41 -4.47 -14.30 26.30
N TYR A 42 -3.85 -14.05 25.16
CA TYR A 42 -4.38 -14.41 23.84
C TYR A 42 -3.23 -14.63 22.86
N SER A 43 -3.27 -15.70 22.06
CA SER A 43 -2.39 -15.88 20.91
C SER A 43 -3.05 -16.80 19.89
N GLU A 44 -2.88 -16.51 18.60
CA GLU A 44 -3.52 -17.25 17.50
C GLU A 44 -2.72 -17.07 16.20
N GLY A 45 -2.69 -18.13 15.39
CA GLY A 45 -2.12 -18.16 14.03
C GLY A 45 -3.22 -18.21 12.97
N PHE A 46 -2.94 -17.61 11.81
CA PHE A 46 -3.90 -17.40 10.71
C PHE A 46 -3.28 -17.71 9.36
N GLY A 47 -4.03 -18.41 8.50
CA GLY A 47 -3.59 -18.80 7.16
C GLY A 47 -2.52 -19.91 7.17
N MET A 48 -1.79 -20.01 6.06
CA MET A 48 -0.81 -21.07 5.82
C MET A 48 0.61 -20.51 5.84
N ALA A 49 1.47 -21.06 6.69
CA ALA A 49 2.90 -20.75 6.70
C ALA A 49 3.58 -21.30 5.44
N ASP A 50 3.17 -22.48 4.99
CA ASP A 50 3.63 -23.12 3.75
C ASP A 50 2.43 -23.79 3.04
N ARG A 51 1.97 -23.16 1.96
CA ARG A 51 0.85 -23.64 1.15
C ARG A 51 1.17 -24.92 0.41
N GLU A 52 2.40 -25.09 -0.08
CA GLU A 52 2.79 -26.27 -0.85
C GLU A 52 2.80 -27.53 0.02
N ASN A 53 3.22 -27.40 1.28
CA ASN A 53 3.30 -28.50 2.24
C ASN A 53 2.08 -28.62 3.17
N GLY A 54 1.09 -27.72 3.04
CA GLY A 54 -0.11 -27.74 3.87
C GLY A 54 0.19 -27.46 5.35
N ILE A 55 1.17 -26.61 5.65
CA ILE A 55 1.55 -26.24 7.03
C ILE A 55 0.78 -24.97 7.44
N PRO A 56 -0.17 -25.05 8.41
CA PRO A 56 -0.87 -23.89 8.92
C PRO A 56 0.05 -23.02 9.79
N VAL A 57 -0.26 -21.74 9.93
CA VAL A 57 0.37 -20.89 10.93
C VAL A 57 -0.09 -21.31 12.33
N ASP A 58 0.87 -21.48 13.23
CA ASP A 58 0.66 -21.63 14.67
C ASP A 58 1.43 -20.56 15.46
N THR A 59 1.37 -20.61 16.80
CA THR A 59 2.03 -19.63 17.67
C THR A 59 3.56 -19.73 17.67
N ASN A 60 4.14 -20.80 17.13
CA ASN A 60 5.59 -21.00 17.01
C ASN A 60 6.12 -20.63 15.61
N THR A 61 5.23 -20.25 14.68
CA THR A 61 5.61 -19.90 13.31
C THR A 61 6.37 -18.57 13.30
N ILE A 62 7.55 -18.60 12.69
CA ILE A 62 8.49 -17.48 12.67
C ILE A 62 8.29 -16.63 11.41
N PHE A 63 8.34 -15.31 11.60
CA PHE A 63 8.23 -14.29 10.56
C PHE A 63 9.38 -13.29 10.70
N ASN A 64 9.83 -12.67 9.60
CA ASN A 64 10.70 -11.49 9.75
C ASN A 64 9.92 -10.37 10.42
N ILE A 65 10.56 -9.69 11.38
CA ILE A 65 9.92 -8.61 12.15
C ILE A 65 10.30 -7.23 11.65
N GLY A 66 11.15 -7.14 10.63
CA GLY A 66 11.59 -5.87 10.05
C GLY A 66 12.11 -4.94 11.13
N SER A 67 11.73 -3.66 11.02
CA SER A 67 12.22 -2.60 11.90
C SER A 67 11.91 -2.74 13.40
N VAL A 68 11.10 -3.71 13.85
CA VAL A 68 11.05 -4.07 15.28
C VAL A 68 12.43 -4.50 15.80
N SER A 69 13.30 -5.01 14.92
CA SER A 69 14.71 -5.34 15.18
C SER A 69 15.49 -4.20 15.85
N LYS A 70 15.16 -2.93 15.55
CA LYS A 70 15.81 -1.75 16.12
C LYS A 70 15.72 -1.69 17.65
N MET A 71 14.64 -2.22 18.21
CA MET A 71 14.48 -2.28 19.66
C MET A 71 15.56 -3.14 20.31
N PHE A 72 15.98 -4.23 19.67
CA PHE A 72 17.01 -5.12 20.17
C PHE A 72 18.39 -4.46 20.17
N VAL A 73 18.72 -3.68 19.11
CA VAL A 73 19.95 -2.85 19.10
C VAL A 73 19.92 -1.83 20.22
N GLY A 74 18.79 -1.12 20.38
CA GLY A 74 18.62 -0.15 21.45
C GLY A 74 18.88 -0.74 22.83
N VAL A 75 18.26 -1.88 23.14
CA VAL A 75 18.47 -2.58 24.41
C VAL A 75 19.93 -3.04 24.54
N ALA A 76 20.54 -3.59 23.49
CA ALA A 76 21.94 -4.01 23.51
C ALA A 76 22.90 -2.84 23.82
N ILE A 77 22.68 -1.67 23.20
CA ILE A 77 23.44 -0.45 23.51
C ILE A 77 23.23 -0.05 24.97
N MET A 78 21.99 -0.06 25.47
CA MET A 78 21.71 0.31 26.86
C MET A 78 22.31 -0.68 27.88
N MET A 79 22.42 -1.97 27.56
CA MET A 79 23.17 -2.92 28.38
C MET A 79 24.65 -2.55 28.46
N LEU A 80 25.25 -2.12 27.34
CA LEU A 80 26.63 -1.64 27.32
C LEU A 80 26.80 -0.28 28.04
N VAL A 81 25.75 0.55 28.10
CA VAL A 81 25.71 1.77 28.93
C VAL A 81 25.69 1.42 30.41
N ASP A 82 24.86 0.46 30.84
CA ASP A 82 24.84 -0.03 32.23
C ASP A 82 26.20 -0.61 32.66
N GLU A 83 26.93 -1.22 31.73
CA GLU A 83 28.30 -1.72 31.94
C GLU A 83 29.37 -0.63 31.93
N GLY A 84 29.01 0.62 31.60
CA GLY A 84 29.95 1.74 31.45
C GLY A 84 30.89 1.62 30.25
N LYS A 85 30.55 0.78 29.27
CA LYS A 85 31.33 0.56 28.04
C LYS A 85 30.92 1.51 26.91
N VAL A 86 29.66 1.90 26.86
CA VAL A 86 29.12 2.89 25.93
C VAL A 86 28.60 4.10 26.69
N ASP A 87 28.83 5.29 26.15
CA ASP A 87 28.23 6.53 26.59
C ASP A 87 27.35 7.05 25.43
N LEU A 88 26.05 7.25 25.72
CA LEU A 88 25.06 7.69 24.73
C LEU A 88 25.45 9.02 24.08
N ASP A 89 26.10 9.92 24.82
CA ASP A 89 26.41 11.26 24.36
C ASP A 89 27.84 11.39 23.82
N SER A 90 28.58 10.27 23.77
CA SER A 90 29.88 10.21 23.11
C SER A 90 29.74 10.09 21.59
N PRO A 91 30.66 10.68 20.80
CA PRO A 91 30.66 10.54 19.35
C PRO A 91 30.76 9.09 18.89
N VAL A 92 30.05 8.73 17.82
CA VAL A 92 30.11 7.40 17.18
C VAL A 92 31.54 7.02 16.78
N THR A 93 32.33 8.00 16.34
CA THR A 93 33.75 7.84 15.97
C THR A 93 34.65 7.37 17.12
N THR A 94 34.18 7.46 18.36
CA THR A 94 34.87 6.90 19.54
C THR A 94 34.89 5.36 19.48
N TYR A 95 33.82 4.76 18.96
CA TYR A 95 33.60 3.31 18.91
C TYR A 95 33.89 2.73 17.53
N LEU A 96 33.70 3.54 16.47
CA LEU A 96 33.92 3.18 15.07
C LEU A 96 34.84 4.22 14.40
N PRO A 97 36.17 4.17 14.61
CA PRO A 97 37.11 5.13 14.04
C PRO A 97 37.18 5.11 12.50
N GLU A 98 36.74 4.02 11.87
CA GLU A 98 36.61 3.84 10.43
C GLU A 98 35.39 4.54 9.82
N PHE A 99 34.40 4.93 10.64
CA PHE A 99 33.25 5.70 10.19
C PHE A 99 33.69 7.10 9.77
N THR A 100 33.55 7.39 8.49
CA THR A 100 33.91 8.69 7.88
C THR A 100 32.84 9.14 6.91
N MET A 101 32.77 10.45 6.68
CA MET A 101 31.91 11.06 5.66
C MET A 101 32.64 12.22 4.96
N ALA A 102 32.14 12.64 3.80
CA ALA A 102 32.66 13.81 3.09
C ALA A 102 32.34 15.13 3.81
N ASP A 103 31.43 15.10 4.78
CA ASP A 103 30.97 16.23 5.57
C ASP A 103 31.47 16.16 7.01
N GLU A 104 32.43 17.01 7.37
CA GLU A 104 33.14 17.02 8.67
C GLU A 104 32.22 17.01 9.92
N ARG A 105 30.96 17.43 9.79
CA ARG A 105 29.96 17.41 10.88
C ARG A 105 29.64 15.98 11.37
N TYR A 106 29.97 14.93 10.62
CA TYR A 106 29.73 13.54 11.05
C TYR A 106 30.38 13.20 12.41
N LYS A 107 31.45 13.92 12.77
CA LYS A 107 32.16 13.78 14.04
C LYS A 107 31.34 14.17 15.26
N ASP A 108 30.26 14.94 15.06
CA ASP A 108 29.36 15.39 16.12
C ASP A 108 28.18 14.41 16.33
N ILE A 109 28.06 13.36 15.51
CA ILE A 109 27.00 12.34 15.67
C ILE A 109 27.31 11.51 16.91
N THR A 110 26.40 11.51 17.89
CA THR A 110 26.51 10.68 19.09
C THR A 110 25.75 9.36 18.96
N VAL A 111 26.01 8.40 19.84
CA VAL A 111 25.29 7.12 19.87
C VAL A 111 23.79 7.34 20.07
N ARG A 112 23.40 8.29 20.94
CA ARG A 112 22.00 8.70 21.15
C ARG A 112 21.33 9.12 19.85
N MET A 113 22.04 9.88 19.01
CA MET A 113 21.52 10.39 17.75
C MET A 113 21.24 9.29 16.71
N LEU A 114 21.92 8.15 16.83
CA LEU A 114 21.60 6.96 16.04
C LEU A 114 20.24 6.39 16.46
N LEU A 115 20.03 6.22 17.76
CA LEU A 115 18.86 5.54 18.33
C LEU A 115 17.58 6.40 18.30
N ASN A 116 17.67 7.73 18.27
CA ASN A 116 16.51 8.63 18.18
C ASN A 116 16.32 9.25 16.78
N HIS A 117 17.04 8.77 15.77
CA HIS A 117 16.94 9.23 14.38
C HIS A 117 17.34 10.71 14.15
N THR A 118 18.18 11.31 15.00
CA THR A 118 18.63 12.72 14.85
C THR A 118 20.04 12.89 14.27
N SER A 119 20.63 11.83 13.71
CA SER A 119 22.02 11.84 13.21
C SER A 119 22.27 12.77 12.01
N GLY A 120 21.26 13.05 11.18
CA GLY A 120 21.43 13.79 9.92
C GLY A 120 21.98 12.95 8.77
N LEU A 121 22.08 11.63 8.95
CA LEU A 121 22.44 10.70 7.87
C LEU A 121 21.38 10.70 6.75
N PRO A 122 21.76 10.35 5.50
CA PRO A 122 20.83 10.36 4.36
C PRO A 122 19.58 9.49 4.59
N GLY A 123 19.73 8.30 5.18
CA GLY A 123 18.61 7.47 5.65
C GLY A 123 18.96 5.99 5.61
N SER A 124 18.88 5.39 4.42
CA SER A 124 19.16 3.98 4.19
C SER A 124 19.88 3.81 2.87
N ILE A 125 20.96 3.05 2.88
CA ILE A 125 21.64 2.56 1.68
C ILE A 125 21.25 1.09 1.51
N PHE A 126 20.28 0.83 0.61
CA PHE A 126 19.62 -0.48 0.49
C PHE A 126 20.34 -1.49 -0.44
N TRP A 127 21.44 -1.08 -1.07
CA TRP A 127 22.14 -1.90 -2.05
C TRP A 127 22.67 -3.18 -1.41
N ASN A 128 22.36 -4.34 -2.01
CA ASN A 128 22.84 -5.66 -1.61
C ASN A 128 22.64 -6.02 -0.11
N CYS A 129 21.71 -5.37 0.60
CA CYS A 129 21.43 -5.68 2.01
C CYS A 129 20.06 -6.34 2.22
N PHE A 130 19.17 -6.28 1.23
CA PHE A 130 17.93 -7.05 1.13
C PHE A 130 18.10 -8.15 0.09
N GLY A 131 17.85 -9.40 0.47
CA GLY A 131 18.03 -10.50 -0.45
C GLY A 131 17.60 -11.85 0.09
N TYR A 132 18.23 -12.89 -0.43
CA TYR A 132 17.97 -14.29 -0.07
C TYR A 132 19.22 -14.99 0.48
N GLU A 133 20.34 -14.28 0.56
CA GLU A 133 21.58 -14.69 1.21
C GLU A 133 22.12 -13.55 2.09
N TYR A 134 22.98 -13.88 3.05
CA TYR A 134 23.61 -12.89 3.92
C TYR A 134 24.83 -12.28 3.24
N ASN A 135 24.87 -10.95 3.16
CA ASN A 135 25.99 -10.19 2.65
C ASN A 135 26.99 -9.89 3.77
N GLU A 136 28.09 -10.64 3.82
CA GLU A 136 29.20 -10.44 4.77
C GLU A 136 29.91 -9.07 4.57
N SER A 137 29.74 -8.41 3.42
CA SER A 137 30.36 -7.11 3.11
C SER A 137 29.48 -5.91 3.46
N VAL A 138 28.27 -6.11 4.00
CA VAL A 138 27.26 -5.04 4.17
C VAL A 138 27.78 -3.83 4.95
N PHE A 139 28.59 -4.03 6.00
CA PHE A 139 29.16 -2.92 6.78
C PHE A 139 30.24 -2.16 5.99
N VAL A 140 31.08 -2.86 5.23
CA VAL A 140 32.10 -2.24 4.38
C VAL A 140 31.44 -1.39 3.29
N GLU A 141 30.42 -1.95 2.63
CA GLU A 141 29.65 -1.26 1.58
C GLU A 141 28.95 -0.01 2.14
N LEU A 142 28.36 -0.11 3.33
CA LEU A 142 27.75 1.04 4.02
C LEU A 142 28.79 2.13 4.33
N LEU A 143 29.92 1.77 4.95
CA LEU A 143 30.97 2.72 5.30
C LEU A 143 31.56 3.40 4.06
N GLU A 144 31.78 2.65 2.98
CA GLU A 144 32.27 3.20 1.70
C GLU A 144 31.27 4.20 1.10
N ALA A 145 29.97 3.89 1.14
CA ALA A 145 28.95 4.78 0.64
C ALA A 145 28.80 6.04 1.52
N LEU A 146 28.85 5.91 2.84
CA LEU A 146 28.82 7.04 3.77
C LEU A 146 30.06 7.93 3.65
N SER A 147 31.25 7.36 3.37
CA SER A 147 32.50 8.12 3.19
C SER A 147 32.44 9.18 2.07
N LYS A 148 31.55 8.97 1.10
CA LYS A 148 31.32 9.87 -0.05
C LYS A 148 30.04 10.71 0.10
N SER A 149 29.26 10.47 1.15
CA SER A 149 27.98 11.14 1.39
C SER A 149 28.12 12.38 2.27
N THR A 150 27.15 13.29 2.19
CA THR A 150 27.05 14.46 3.08
C THR A 150 25.87 14.30 4.05
N LEU A 151 25.82 15.09 5.12
CA LEU A 151 24.66 15.10 6.01
C LEU A 151 23.56 16.00 5.45
N LYS A 152 22.31 15.54 5.53
CA LYS A 152 21.14 16.32 5.08
C LYS A 152 20.79 17.48 6.02
N HIS A 153 21.16 17.39 7.29
CA HIS A 153 21.04 18.45 8.29
C HIS A 153 22.13 18.31 9.35
N ARG A 154 22.27 19.28 10.26
CA ARG A 154 23.24 19.16 11.36
C ARG A 154 22.77 18.06 12.34
N PRO A 155 23.67 17.29 12.98
CA PRO A 155 23.28 16.34 14.02
C PRO A 155 22.47 17.02 15.13
N GLY A 156 21.37 16.40 15.54
CA GLY A 156 20.39 16.93 16.52
C GLY A 156 19.32 17.88 15.96
N GLU A 157 19.46 18.39 14.73
CA GLU A 157 18.54 19.40 14.16
C GLU A 157 17.14 18.84 13.91
N LEU A 158 17.03 17.71 13.21
CA LEU A 158 15.76 17.08 12.81
C LEU A 158 15.77 15.61 13.25
N ALA A 159 14.61 15.06 13.60
CA ALA A 159 14.44 13.61 13.77
C ALA A 159 13.82 13.04 12.49
N VAL A 160 14.61 12.31 11.72
CA VAL A 160 14.20 11.72 10.45
C VAL A 160 14.66 10.27 10.40
N TYR A 161 13.70 9.35 10.26
CA TYR A 161 13.95 7.92 10.27
C TYR A 161 15.17 7.52 9.42
N CYS A 162 16.04 6.70 10.01
CA CYS A 162 17.32 6.31 9.41
C CYS A 162 17.64 4.86 9.79
N ASN A 163 17.78 3.99 8.79
CA ASN A 163 18.26 2.62 8.99
C ASN A 163 19.76 2.59 9.18
N ASP A 164 20.53 3.35 8.40
CA ASP A 164 21.99 3.33 8.47
C ASP A 164 22.51 3.67 9.87
N GLY A 165 21.79 4.53 10.61
CA GLY A 165 22.12 4.82 12.01
C GLY A 165 21.99 3.60 12.92
N PHE A 166 21.01 2.74 12.71
CA PHE A 166 20.86 1.50 13.47
C PHE A 166 21.85 0.42 13.04
N THR A 167 22.26 0.41 11.77
CA THR A 167 23.36 -0.44 11.30
C THR A 167 24.69 -0.01 11.94
N LEU A 168 24.94 1.29 12.07
CA LEU A 168 26.10 1.77 12.84
C LEU A 168 26.00 1.40 14.32
N ALA A 169 24.81 1.43 14.93
CA ALA A 169 24.62 1.01 16.31
C ALA A 169 24.83 -0.51 16.50
N GLU A 170 24.43 -1.33 15.53
CA GLU A 170 24.79 -2.76 15.46
C GLU A 170 26.31 -2.95 15.45
N MET A 171 27.03 -2.22 14.60
CA MET A 171 28.50 -2.25 14.54
C MET A 171 29.15 -1.81 15.87
N ILE A 172 28.57 -0.84 16.60
CA ILE A 172 29.05 -0.46 17.93
C ILE A 172 28.92 -1.62 18.91
N VAL A 173 27.80 -2.36 18.88
CA VAL A 173 27.62 -3.53 19.75
C VAL A 173 28.70 -4.57 19.49
N GLU A 174 28.97 -4.91 18.23
CA GLU A 174 30.02 -5.88 17.87
C GLU A 174 31.42 -5.38 18.25
N SER A 175 31.75 -4.12 17.94
CA SER A 175 33.05 -3.51 18.23
C SER A 175 33.35 -3.47 19.74
N VAL A 176 32.36 -3.10 20.55
CA VAL A 176 32.54 -2.91 22.00
C VAL A 176 32.44 -4.22 22.79
N SER A 177 31.58 -5.15 22.36
CA SER A 177 31.44 -6.45 23.02
C SER A 177 32.54 -7.45 22.62
N GLY A 178 32.95 -7.44 21.35
CA GLY A 178 33.81 -8.45 20.73
C GLY A 178 33.07 -9.70 20.24
N ASP A 179 31.74 -9.76 20.40
CA ASP A 179 30.88 -10.86 19.97
C ASP A 179 30.21 -10.51 18.63
N SER A 180 29.75 -11.53 17.89
CA SER A 180 28.83 -11.26 16.78
C SER A 180 27.51 -10.71 17.31
N TYR A 181 26.82 -9.86 16.54
CA TYR A 181 25.60 -9.22 17.02
C TYR A 181 24.54 -10.25 17.43
N VAL A 182 24.36 -11.32 16.65
CA VAL A 182 23.38 -12.38 16.96
C VAL A 182 23.77 -13.16 18.22
N ASP A 183 25.05 -13.47 18.42
CA ASP A 183 25.50 -14.18 19.62
C ASP A 183 25.32 -13.32 20.87
N PHE A 184 25.62 -12.02 20.78
CA PHE A 184 25.34 -11.06 21.86
C PHE A 184 23.86 -11.05 22.22
N LEU A 185 22.96 -10.92 21.22
CA LEU A 185 21.52 -10.93 21.47
C LEU A 185 21.05 -12.27 22.07
N ALA A 186 21.56 -13.39 21.57
CA ALA A 186 21.19 -14.72 22.06
C ALA A 186 21.52 -14.87 23.56
N GLU A 187 22.76 -14.64 23.94
CA GLU A 187 23.22 -14.81 25.33
C GLU A 187 22.60 -13.78 26.28
N ARG A 188 22.45 -12.53 25.81
CA ARG A 188 22.16 -11.39 26.69
C ARG A 188 20.69 -10.98 26.71
N ILE A 189 19.90 -11.36 25.70
CA ILE A 189 18.50 -10.93 25.56
C ILE A 189 17.57 -12.13 25.33
N PHE A 190 17.82 -12.96 24.31
CA PHE A 190 16.88 -14.02 23.94
C PHE A 190 16.80 -15.10 25.01
N ASP A 191 17.94 -15.62 25.47
CA ASP A 191 17.99 -16.67 26.51
C ASP A 191 17.39 -16.19 27.85
N PRO A 192 17.76 -14.99 28.38
CA PRO A 192 17.17 -14.48 29.63
C PRO A 192 15.66 -14.23 29.57
N LEU A 193 15.12 -13.89 28.40
CA LEU A 193 13.69 -13.63 28.18
C LEU A 193 12.93 -14.84 27.64
N ALA A 194 13.59 -16.00 27.53
CA ALA A 194 13.03 -17.24 26.97
C ALA A 194 12.42 -17.07 25.57
N MET A 195 13.07 -16.29 24.71
CA MET A 195 12.66 -16.01 23.33
C MET A 195 13.23 -17.03 22.36
N SER A 196 12.80 -18.29 22.48
CA SER A 196 13.41 -19.41 21.76
C SER A 196 13.13 -19.46 20.25
N HIS A 197 12.27 -18.57 19.74
CA HIS A 197 11.92 -18.45 18.33
C HIS A 197 12.29 -17.08 17.75
N THR A 198 13.23 -16.38 18.39
CA THR A 198 13.81 -15.13 17.90
C THR A 198 15.25 -15.34 17.44
N GLY A 199 15.64 -14.74 16.32
CA GLY A 199 16.98 -14.89 15.78
C GLY A 199 17.22 -14.05 14.52
N PRO A 200 18.22 -14.41 13.68
CA PRO A 200 18.41 -13.76 12.39
C PRO A 200 17.20 -14.01 11.47
N GLY A 201 17.17 -13.37 10.30
CA GLY A 201 16.04 -13.47 9.37
C GLY A 201 15.66 -14.91 8.99
N VAL A 202 14.41 -15.11 8.55
CA VAL A 202 13.81 -16.43 8.28
C VAL A 202 14.63 -17.31 7.31
N GLY A 203 15.38 -16.72 6.38
CA GLY A 203 16.30 -17.46 5.50
C GLY A 203 17.58 -18.00 6.18
N ARG A 204 17.84 -17.63 7.43
CA ARG A 204 19.05 -17.99 8.20
C ARG A 204 18.79 -18.81 9.46
N ILE A 205 17.53 -19.04 9.83
CA ILE A 205 17.18 -19.88 10.98
C ILE A 205 17.21 -21.36 10.62
N PRO A 206 17.33 -22.28 11.61
CA PRO A 206 17.33 -23.72 11.35
C PRO A 206 16.08 -24.18 10.58
N LYS A 207 16.26 -24.95 9.50
CA LYS A 207 15.17 -25.49 8.66
C LYS A 207 14.13 -26.35 9.40
N SER A 208 14.40 -26.73 10.64
CA SER A 208 13.46 -27.46 11.50
C SER A 208 12.39 -26.57 12.13
N MET A 209 12.58 -25.25 12.14
CA MET A 209 11.59 -24.29 12.64
C MET A 209 10.58 -23.95 11.54
N ALA A 210 9.32 -23.81 11.91
CA ALA A 210 8.27 -23.40 10.98
C ALA A 210 8.43 -21.91 10.65
N THR A 211 8.54 -21.57 9.37
CA THR A 211 8.66 -20.20 8.88
C THR A 211 7.52 -19.89 7.92
N ALA A 212 6.92 -18.72 8.04
CA ALA A 212 5.92 -18.28 7.08
C ALA A 212 6.60 -17.85 5.77
N LYS A 213 6.15 -18.40 4.64
CA LYS A 213 6.55 -17.99 3.30
C LYS A 213 5.73 -16.79 2.81
N TYR A 214 6.31 -16.03 1.91
CA TYR A 214 5.58 -15.02 1.13
C TYR A 214 5.15 -15.59 -0.22
N TYR A 215 3.94 -15.23 -0.63
CA TYR A 215 3.34 -15.62 -1.90
C TYR A 215 2.96 -14.35 -2.66
N ARG A 216 3.36 -14.30 -3.93
CA ARG A 216 2.97 -13.27 -4.88
C ARG A 216 1.47 -13.39 -5.22
N LEU A 217 0.93 -12.37 -5.86
CA LEU A 217 -0.47 -12.37 -6.32
C LEU A 217 -0.77 -13.48 -7.34
N ASP A 218 0.24 -13.90 -8.12
CA ASP A 218 0.16 -15.05 -9.03
C ASP A 218 0.18 -16.42 -8.32
N GLY A 219 0.34 -16.43 -6.98
CA GLY A 219 0.36 -17.63 -6.16
C GLY A 219 1.72 -18.32 -6.04
N LYS A 220 2.77 -17.83 -6.71
CA LYS A 220 4.14 -18.36 -6.56
C LYS A 220 4.76 -17.92 -5.23
N SER A 221 5.47 -18.83 -4.56
CA SER A 221 6.27 -18.48 -3.38
C SER A 221 7.60 -17.87 -3.78
N GLU A 222 8.06 -16.88 -3.03
CA GLU A 222 9.43 -16.36 -3.13
C GLU A 222 10.37 -17.08 -2.15
N PRO A 223 11.70 -17.09 -2.40
CA PRO A 223 12.65 -17.60 -1.43
C PRO A 223 12.57 -16.83 -0.11
N LEU A 224 12.95 -17.50 0.98
CA LEU A 224 12.94 -16.90 2.30
C LEU A 224 13.91 -15.72 2.37
N GLU A 225 13.40 -14.60 2.85
CA GLU A 225 14.12 -13.33 2.87
C GLU A 225 15.23 -13.32 3.93
N VAL A 226 16.37 -12.74 3.56
CA VAL A 226 17.54 -12.47 4.38
C VAL A 226 17.90 -11.00 4.26
N LEU A 227 17.80 -10.27 5.39
CA LEU A 227 18.28 -8.90 5.50
C LEU A 227 19.61 -8.91 6.25
N SER A 228 20.64 -8.34 5.66
CA SER A 228 22.00 -8.36 6.22
C SER A 228 22.24 -7.29 7.27
N VAL A 229 21.39 -6.26 7.30
CA VAL A 229 21.36 -5.21 8.33
C VAL A 229 20.50 -5.64 9.52
N LEU A 230 21.04 -6.54 10.35
CA LEU A 230 20.27 -7.26 11.36
C LEU A 230 19.63 -6.31 12.38
N GLY A 231 20.40 -5.38 12.91
CA GLY A 231 19.94 -4.41 13.88
C GLY A 231 18.91 -3.42 13.33
N SER A 232 18.99 -3.12 12.03
CA SER A 232 18.03 -2.24 11.36
C SER A 232 16.72 -2.95 11.03
N GLY A 233 16.76 -4.22 10.64
CA GLY A 233 15.53 -4.92 10.25
C GLY A 233 15.62 -6.42 10.00
N GLY A 234 16.79 -7.03 10.17
CA GLY A 234 17.05 -8.41 9.75
C GLY A 234 16.83 -9.50 10.78
N LEU A 235 16.09 -9.24 11.86
CA LEU A 235 15.68 -10.28 12.81
C LEU A 235 14.33 -10.91 12.42
N SER A 236 14.10 -12.10 12.95
CA SER A 236 12.83 -12.82 12.88
C SER A 236 12.37 -13.23 14.29
N SER A 237 11.05 -13.40 14.46
CA SER A 237 10.45 -13.74 15.76
C SER A 237 9.04 -14.34 15.61
N THR A 238 8.48 -14.79 16.74
CA THR A 238 7.04 -14.99 16.94
C THR A 238 6.40 -13.79 17.65
N ALA A 239 5.07 -13.66 17.59
CA ALA A 239 4.35 -12.62 18.32
C ALA A 239 4.48 -12.79 19.85
N GLU A 240 4.49 -14.03 20.36
CA GLU A 240 4.69 -14.27 21.80
C GLU A 240 6.06 -13.79 22.28
N ASP A 241 7.12 -14.08 21.53
CA ASP A 241 8.48 -13.65 21.87
C ASP A 241 8.60 -12.12 21.84
N LEU A 242 7.94 -11.44 20.89
CA LEU A 242 7.89 -9.97 20.88
C LEU A 242 7.16 -9.41 22.12
N CYS A 243 6.11 -10.07 22.60
CA CYS A 243 5.46 -9.68 23.85
C CYS A 243 6.38 -9.89 25.07
N ARG A 244 7.12 -11.01 25.13
CA ARG A 244 8.14 -11.26 26.16
C ARG A 244 9.24 -10.20 26.16
N PHE A 245 9.69 -9.80 24.97
CA PHE A 245 10.60 -8.68 24.81
C PHE A 245 9.98 -7.37 25.34
N ALA A 246 8.74 -7.06 24.98
CA ALA A 246 8.08 -5.82 25.42
C ALA A 246 7.95 -5.71 26.95
N ASP A 247 7.86 -6.84 27.66
CA ASP A 247 7.78 -6.90 29.12
C ASP A 247 9.06 -6.39 29.80
N LEU A 248 10.20 -6.35 29.09
CA LEU A 248 11.43 -5.75 29.62
C LEU A 248 11.26 -4.28 30.01
N PHE A 249 10.30 -3.59 29.39
CA PHE A 249 10.00 -2.19 29.66
C PHE A 249 9.01 -2.01 30.83
N ALA A 250 8.33 -3.05 31.29
CA ALA A 250 7.40 -2.99 32.41
C ALA A 250 8.10 -2.61 33.73
N GLU A 251 7.34 -2.06 34.67
CA GLU A 251 7.87 -1.75 36.00
C GLU A 251 8.33 -3.02 36.73
N GLY A 252 9.53 -2.98 37.33
CA GLY A 252 10.09 -4.11 38.07
C GLY A 252 10.90 -5.11 37.23
N SER A 253 10.99 -4.93 35.91
CA SER A 253 11.94 -5.66 35.08
C SER A 253 13.39 -5.37 35.50
N SER A 254 14.29 -6.35 35.32
CA SER A 254 15.68 -6.30 35.83
C SER A 254 16.76 -6.52 34.77
N LEU A 255 16.39 -6.70 33.50
CA LEU A 255 17.36 -6.93 32.43
C LEU A 255 18.22 -5.68 32.14
N LEU A 256 17.59 -4.50 32.21
CA LEU A 256 18.24 -3.20 32.20
C LEU A 256 18.16 -2.59 33.60
N SER A 257 19.09 -1.68 33.91
CA SER A 257 18.95 -0.80 35.07
C SER A 257 17.67 0.05 34.95
N GLU A 258 17.14 0.48 36.09
CA GLU A 258 15.97 1.36 36.12
C GLU A 258 16.23 2.67 35.34
N GLU A 259 17.45 3.22 35.46
CA GLU A 259 17.87 4.42 34.75
C GLU A 259 17.85 4.21 33.23
N SER A 260 18.45 3.13 32.73
CA SER A 260 18.47 2.79 31.30
C SER A 260 17.08 2.50 30.74
N ARG A 261 16.24 1.77 31.48
CA ARG A 261 14.84 1.51 31.09
C ARG A 261 14.05 2.82 31.00
N ILE A 262 14.15 3.69 32.00
CA ILE A 262 13.48 4.99 32.01
C ILE A 262 13.99 5.87 30.87
N GLU A 263 15.30 5.85 30.58
CA GLU A 263 15.88 6.61 29.48
C GLU A 263 15.33 6.19 28.11
N MET A 264 15.13 4.89 27.88
CA MET A 264 14.49 4.39 26.65
C MET A 264 13.01 4.80 26.54
N LEU A 265 12.32 4.96 27.66
CA LEU A 265 10.91 5.37 27.70
C LEU A 265 10.70 6.90 27.65
N LYS A 266 11.78 7.70 27.56
CA LYS A 266 11.67 9.15 27.36
C LYS A 266 11.50 9.48 25.88
N ARG A 267 10.62 10.44 25.58
CA ARG A 267 10.59 11.12 24.28
C ARG A 267 11.93 11.82 24.02
N GLN A 268 12.38 11.81 22.77
CA GLN A 268 13.64 12.38 22.32
C GLN A 268 13.40 13.45 21.23
N PRO A 269 12.76 14.59 21.58
CA PRO A 269 12.30 15.53 20.58
C PRO A 269 13.45 16.25 19.86
N SER A 270 13.25 16.51 18.56
CA SER A 270 14.19 17.31 17.75
C SER A 270 13.91 18.82 17.83
N GLU A 271 14.83 19.65 17.33
CA GLU A 271 14.63 21.11 17.28
C GLU A 271 13.43 21.52 16.40
N LEU A 272 13.07 20.71 15.38
CA LEU A 272 11.92 20.96 14.52
C LEU A 272 10.59 20.61 15.19
N GLU A 273 10.54 19.49 15.90
CA GLU A 273 9.32 19.01 16.56
C GLU A 273 8.70 20.08 17.47
N GLY A 274 9.53 20.78 18.25
CA GLY A 274 9.08 21.87 19.12
C GLY A 274 8.49 23.09 18.39
N LYS A 275 8.45 23.08 17.04
CA LYS A 275 7.93 24.14 16.19
C LYS A 275 6.70 23.71 15.36
N LEU A 276 6.28 22.44 15.44
CA LEU A 276 5.07 21.93 14.79
C LEU A 276 3.82 22.12 15.68
N LEU A 277 2.62 21.96 15.11
CA LEU A 277 1.36 22.14 15.84
C LEU A 277 0.98 20.89 16.66
N GLY A 278 1.19 20.92 17.97
CA GLY A 278 0.87 19.82 18.88
C GLY A 278 2.00 18.77 18.97
N ASP A 279 1.74 17.66 19.67
CA ASP A 279 2.69 16.55 19.78
C ASP A 279 2.89 15.91 18.39
N CYS A 280 4.14 15.73 17.97
CA CYS A 280 4.48 15.06 16.71
C CYS A 280 4.88 13.61 16.96
N PHE A 281 5.08 12.82 15.89
CA PHE A 281 5.66 11.47 15.89
C PHE A 281 6.83 11.38 16.89
N PRO A 282 6.58 10.95 18.13
CA PRO A 282 7.56 11.15 19.18
C PRO A 282 8.51 9.98 19.11
N PHE A 283 9.66 10.18 18.48
CA PHE A 283 10.73 9.20 18.54
C PHE A 283 11.24 9.10 19.99
N GLY A 284 11.44 7.87 20.44
CA GLY A 284 12.20 7.58 21.66
C GLY A 284 13.59 7.07 21.30
N LEU A 285 14.29 6.46 22.27
CA LEU A 285 15.43 5.61 21.91
C LEU A 285 14.89 4.30 21.33
N SER A 286 15.03 4.15 20.02
CA SER A 286 14.54 3.02 19.20
C SER A 286 13.03 2.93 18.99
N TRP A 287 12.20 3.70 19.69
CA TRP A 287 10.73 3.72 19.51
C TRP A 287 10.29 4.60 18.34
N ASP A 288 9.34 4.11 17.52
CA ASP A 288 8.63 4.94 16.52
C ASP A 288 7.56 5.81 17.17
N TYR A 289 6.89 5.23 18.18
CA TYR A 289 5.83 5.85 18.95
C TYR A 289 6.23 5.82 20.42
N ALA A 290 6.72 6.92 20.97
CA ALA A 290 7.11 7.01 22.37
C ALA A 290 6.12 7.85 23.19
N ASP A 291 5.63 7.28 24.29
CA ASP A 291 4.90 8.02 25.31
C ASP A 291 3.59 8.66 24.78
N LEU A 292 2.84 7.95 23.93
CA LEU A 292 1.54 8.40 23.42
C LEU A 292 0.44 8.16 24.45
N THR A 293 -0.56 9.05 24.54
CA THR A 293 -1.70 8.86 25.45
C THR A 293 -3.03 8.75 24.69
N PRO A 294 -3.24 7.71 23.85
CA PRO A 294 -4.43 7.61 23.00
C PRO A 294 -5.70 7.22 23.78
N TYR A 295 -5.57 6.84 25.07
CA TYR A 295 -6.67 6.34 25.89
C TYR A 295 -6.98 7.23 27.10
N THR A 296 -6.02 7.35 28.02
CA THR A 296 -6.10 8.20 29.21
C THR A 296 -4.75 8.86 29.47
N GLU A 297 -4.74 9.96 30.24
CA GLU A 297 -3.49 10.66 30.59
C GLU A 297 -2.49 9.79 31.37
N SER A 298 -2.91 8.65 31.93
CA SER A 298 -2.04 7.73 32.67
C SER A 298 -1.61 6.49 31.88
N MET A 299 -2.15 6.27 30.68
CA MET A 299 -1.84 5.13 29.81
C MET A 299 -0.93 5.56 28.68
N HIS A 300 0.37 5.50 28.95
CA HIS A 300 1.43 5.83 28.02
C HIS A 300 1.75 4.62 27.13
N LEU A 301 1.32 4.69 25.88
CA LEU A 301 1.52 3.71 24.82
C LEU A 301 2.86 3.95 24.12
N PHE A 302 3.62 2.87 23.97
CA PHE A 302 4.85 2.80 23.19
C PHE A 302 4.67 1.81 22.07
N GLY A 303 5.26 2.09 20.91
CA GLY A 303 5.11 1.24 19.74
C GLY A 303 6.29 1.25 18.80
N LYS A 304 6.51 0.10 18.16
CA LYS A 304 7.47 -0.06 17.06
C LYS A 304 6.83 -0.81 15.91
N SER A 305 6.91 -0.21 14.72
CA SER A 305 6.47 -0.85 13.48
C SER A 305 7.63 -1.56 12.79
N GLY A 306 7.31 -2.59 12.01
CA GLY A 306 8.26 -3.31 11.18
C GLY A 306 7.73 -3.62 9.80
N GLY A 307 8.61 -3.52 8.81
CA GLY A 307 8.37 -3.88 7.43
C GLY A 307 9.64 -4.39 6.78
N THR A 308 9.47 -5.33 5.87
CA THR A 308 10.48 -5.89 4.95
C THR A 308 9.83 -6.05 3.56
N GLY A 309 10.51 -6.65 2.58
CA GLY A 309 9.88 -6.92 1.28
C GLY A 309 8.67 -7.86 1.40
N HIS A 310 8.73 -8.79 2.35
CA HIS A 310 7.77 -9.90 2.46
C HIS A 310 6.87 -9.86 3.70
N TYR A 311 7.21 -9.09 4.73
CA TYR A 311 6.57 -9.16 6.05
C TYR A 311 6.29 -7.78 6.64
N SER A 312 5.22 -7.68 7.43
CA SER A 312 4.88 -6.51 8.22
C SER A 312 4.56 -6.90 9.66
N SER A 313 5.02 -6.10 10.62
CA SER A 313 4.87 -6.36 12.05
C SER A 313 4.54 -5.08 12.83
N MET A 314 3.94 -5.26 14.00
CA MET A 314 3.72 -4.20 14.97
C MET A 314 3.88 -4.76 16.38
N LEU A 315 4.59 -4.01 17.22
CA LEU A 315 4.63 -4.20 18.67
C LEU A 315 4.11 -2.94 19.36
N TYR A 316 3.13 -3.10 20.25
CA TYR A 316 2.67 -2.06 21.17
C TYR A 316 2.81 -2.53 22.62
N THR A 317 3.15 -1.61 23.53
CA THR A 317 3.18 -1.87 24.97
C THR A 317 2.72 -0.66 25.76
N ILE A 318 2.03 -0.89 26.88
CA ILE A 318 1.71 0.11 27.91
C ILE A 318 2.46 -0.32 29.17
N PRO A 319 3.72 0.14 29.35
CA PRO A 319 4.60 -0.37 30.40
C PRO A 319 4.03 -0.22 31.82
N SER A 320 3.31 0.87 32.08
CA SER A 320 2.66 1.13 33.37
C SER A 320 1.52 0.17 33.71
N GLN A 321 1.02 -0.58 32.73
CA GLN A 321 -0.02 -1.60 32.89
C GLN A 321 0.52 -3.02 32.69
N GLY A 322 1.80 -3.19 32.31
CA GLY A 322 2.35 -4.51 31.94
C GLY A 322 1.59 -5.19 30.80
N ILE A 323 0.99 -4.41 29.87
CA ILE A 323 0.19 -4.94 28.76
C ILE A 323 0.92 -4.70 27.45
N SER A 324 1.03 -5.73 26.61
CA SER A 324 1.60 -5.62 25.26
C SER A 324 0.81 -6.44 24.24
N VAL A 325 0.86 -6.01 22.97
CA VAL A 325 0.31 -6.75 21.84
C VAL A 325 1.31 -6.75 20.69
N ALA A 326 1.47 -7.90 20.05
CA ALA A 326 2.29 -8.06 18.86
C ALA A 326 1.46 -8.71 17.75
N VAL A 327 1.59 -8.19 16.52
CA VAL A 327 0.98 -8.78 15.32
C VAL A 327 2.05 -8.84 14.24
N ILE A 328 2.16 -9.97 13.54
CA ILE A 328 3.10 -10.16 12.43
C ILE A 328 2.37 -10.85 11.28
N GLY A 329 2.61 -10.45 10.03
CA GLY A 329 2.00 -11.07 8.85
C GLY A 329 2.92 -11.13 7.65
N SER A 330 2.73 -12.13 6.80
CA SER A 330 3.39 -12.26 5.50
C SER A 330 2.61 -11.45 4.46
N GLY A 331 3.11 -10.28 4.12
CA GLY A 331 2.48 -9.33 3.22
C GLY A 331 2.93 -7.91 3.57
N PRO A 332 3.58 -7.17 2.65
CA PRO A 332 4.08 -5.83 2.94
C PRO A 332 2.96 -4.82 3.26
N ASN A 333 1.73 -5.09 2.81
CA ASN A 333 0.55 -4.22 2.98
C ASN A 333 -0.44 -4.70 4.05
N PHE A 334 0.00 -5.57 4.97
CA PHE A 334 -0.88 -6.22 5.97
C PHE A 334 -1.62 -5.25 6.90
N GLY A 335 -1.08 -4.05 7.15
CA GLY A 335 -1.71 -3.07 8.04
C GLY A 335 -1.54 -3.37 9.54
N ALA A 336 -0.42 -3.99 9.92
CA ALA A 336 -0.14 -4.49 11.28
C ALA A 336 -0.39 -3.44 12.38
N ASN A 337 -0.05 -2.17 12.15
CA ASN A 337 -0.29 -1.07 13.11
C ASN A 337 -1.77 -0.96 13.50
N THR A 338 -2.66 -0.76 12.52
CA THR A 338 -4.09 -0.57 12.79
C THR A 338 -4.72 -1.83 13.40
N ILE A 339 -4.29 -3.02 12.95
CA ILE A 339 -4.77 -4.29 13.48
C ILE A 339 -4.38 -4.42 14.96
N ALA A 340 -3.09 -4.23 15.29
CA ALA A 340 -2.59 -4.32 16.66
C ALA A 340 -3.29 -3.32 17.59
N LEU A 341 -3.45 -2.07 17.16
CA LEU A 341 -4.11 -1.03 17.95
C LEU A 341 -5.59 -1.37 18.20
N ARG A 342 -6.31 -1.89 17.21
CA ARG A 342 -7.72 -2.32 17.38
C ARG A 342 -7.84 -3.48 18.36
N ILE A 343 -6.92 -4.44 18.30
CA ILE A 343 -6.88 -5.58 19.22
C ILE A 343 -6.58 -5.10 20.65
N LEU A 344 -5.60 -4.22 20.82
CA LEU A 344 -5.29 -3.61 22.12
C LEU A 344 -6.50 -2.84 22.69
N SER A 345 -7.12 -1.98 21.88
CA SER A 345 -8.31 -1.22 22.31
C SER A 345 -9.47 -2.14 22.70
N ALA A 346 -9.71 -3.21 21.94
CA ALA A 346 -10.74 -4.19 22.29
C ALA A 346 -10.45 -4.89 23.63
N TYR A 347 -9.18 -5.24 23.87
CA TYR A 347 -8.74 -5.84 25.12
C TYR A 347 -8.88 -4.90 26.32
N LEU A 348 -8.40 -3.66 26.19
CA LEU A 348 -8.52 -2.66 27.25
C LEU A 348 -10.00 -2.36 27.58
N ALA A 349 -10.87 -2.28 26.58
CA ALA A 349 -12.30 -2.08 26.78
C ALA A 349 -12.97 -3.30 27.45
N GLU A 350 -12.60 -4.51 27.06
CA GLU A 350 -13.11 -5.76 27.65
C GLU A 350 -12.65 -5.94 29.11
N LYS A 351 -11.43 -5.48 29.44
CA LYS A 351 -10.91 -5.40 30.81
C LYS A 351 -11.50 -4.24 31.63
N GLY A 352 -12.28 -3.36 31.00
CA GLY A 352 -12.90 -2.20 31.66
C GLY A 352 -11.93 -1.07 31.99
N LEU A 353 -10.77 -1.04 31.33
CA LEU A 353 -9.73 -0.01 31.50
C LEU A 353 -10.02 1.26 30.70
N ILE A 354 -10.76 1.13 29.60
CA ILE A 354 -11.21 2.25 28.76
C ILE A 354 -12.69 2.11 28.44
N ALA A 355 -13.35 3.24 28.14
CA ALA A 355 -14.69 3.21 27.57
C ALA A 355 -14.63 2.73 26.11
N GLN A 356 -15.67 2.02 25.67
CA GLN A 356 -15.81 1.70 24.25
C GLN A 356 -16.18 2.99 23.50
N GLU A 357 -15.28 3.50 22.65
CA GLU A 357 -15.58 4.68 21.84
C GLU A 357 -16.65 4.35 20.78
N GLU A 358 -17.68 5.20 20.71
CA GLU A 358 -18.57 5.26 19.56
C GLU A 358 -17.90 6.08 18.47
N LYS A 359 -17.85 5.55 17.24
CA LYS A 359 -17.32 6.27 16.08
C LYS A 359 -18.17 7.52 15.85
N ALA A 360 -17.60 8.70 16.10
CA ALA A 360 -18.28 9.96 15.87
C ALA A 360 -18.60 10.13 14.38
N VAL A 361 -19.81 10.58 14.07
CA VAL A 361 -20.18 10.98 12.71
C VAL A 361 -19.58 12.35 12.47
N GLU A 362 -18.58 12.43 11.60
CA GLU A 362 -18.01 13.69 11.16
C GLU A 362 -18.94 14.35 10.14
N MET A 363 -19.29 15.62 10.35
CA MET A 363 -19.99 16.40 9.32
C MET A 363 -18.99 16.79 8.21
N PRO A 364 -19.46 16.95 6.96
CA PRO A 364 -18.66 17.59 5.92
C PRO A 364 -18.18 18.96 6.38
N ILE A 365 -16.89 19.24 6.20
CA ILE A 365 -16.27 20.49 6.60
C ILE A 365 -16.56 21.54 5.53
N GLU A 366 -17.16 22.67 5.92
CA GLU A 366 -17.42 23.78 4.99
C GLU A 366 -16.11 24.51 4.63
N PRO A 367 -15.82 24.73 3.34
CA PRO A 367 -14.63 25.46 2.92
C PRO A 367 -14.69 26.92 3.37
N GLN A 368 -13.55 27.43 3.82
CA GLN A 368 -13.29 28.83 4.11
C GLN A 368 -12.21 29.37 3.15
N PRO A 369 -12.20 30.68 2.85
CA PRO A 369 -11.11 31.28 2.06
C PRO A 369 -9.74 31.03 2.70
N ILE A 370 -8.75 30.72 1.87
CA ILE A 370 -7.36 30.53 2.31
C ILE A 370 -6.77 31.89 2.73
N PRO A 371 -6.14 32.00 3.92
CA PRO A 371 -5.40 33.20 4.30
C PRO A 371 -4.30 33.57 3.28
N PRO A 372 -4.14 34.86 2.94
CA PRO A 372 -3.17 35.30 1.92
C PRO A 372 -1.74 34.82 2.16
N GLU A 373 -1.31 34.74 3.42
CA GLU A 373 0.02 34.28 3.83
C GLU A 373 0.31 32.81 3.49
N ILE A 374 -0.71 31.96 3.36
CA ILE A 374 -0.57 30.54 3.00
C ILE A 374 -0.40 30.37 1.48
N MET A 375 -0.87 31.34 0.68
CA MET A 375 -0.80 31.26 -0.78
C MET A 375 0.64 31.16 -1.31
N ASP A 376 1.59 31.76 -0.58
CA ASP A 376 3.03 31.71 -0.88
C ASP A 376 3.63 30.30 -0.69
N TYR A 377 2.90 29.36 -0.08
CA TYR A 377 3.33 27.96 0.08
C TYR A 377 3.00 27.07 -1.13
N SER A 378 2.32 27.60 -2.15
CA SER A 378 2.22 26.92 -3.44
C SER A 378 3.59 26.71 -4.11
N GLY A 379 3.69 25.71 -4.98
CA GLY A 379 4.91 25.39 -5.73
C GLY A 379 5.35 23.94 -5.62
N TYR A 380 6.63 23.69 -5.88
CA TYR A 380 7.18 22.34 -5.90
C TYR A 380 7.69 21.91 -4.53
N TYR A 381 7.42 20.66 -4.20
CA TYR A 381 7.85 19.97 -2.99
C TYR A 381 8.53 18.67 -3.41
N ALA A 382 9.38 18.14 -2.55
CA ALA A 382 9.94 16.80 -2.73
C ALA A 382 9.66 15.95 -1.49
N ASP A 383 9.39 14.67 -1.74
CA ASP A 383 9.51 13.61 -0.74
C ASP A 383 10.79 12.77 -1.02
N SER A 384 10.92 11.59 -0.42
CA SER A 384 12.10 10.73 -0.59
C SER A 384 12.34 10.25 -2.02
N ALA A 385 11.28 10.12 -2.84
CA ALA A 385 11.36 9.52 -4.18
C ALA A 385 10.68 10.34 -5.28
N SER A 386 9.73 11.21 -4.94
CA SER A 386 8.80 11.85 -5.86
C SER A 386 8.95 13.37 -5.85
N LEU A 387 8.69 13.97 -7.00
CA LEU A 387 8.42 15.40 -7.12
C LEU A 387 6.91 15.63 -6.94
N LEU A 388 6.55 16.57 -6.07
CA LEU A 388 5.17 16.96 -5.83
C LEU A 388 4.96 18.42 -6.24
N ARG A 389 3.76 18.76 -6.70
CA ARG A 389 3.33 20.15 -6.87
C ARG A 389 2.12 20.44 -6.00
N VAL A 390 2.23 21.48 -5.18
CA VAL A 390 1.16 21.99 -4.33
C VAL A 390 0.50 23.18 -5.03
N ALA A 391 -0.81 23.07 -5.26
CA ALA A 391 -1.66 24.13 -5.80
C ALA A 391 -2.70 24.56 -4.78
N LEU A 392 -2.93 25.87 -4.68
CA LEU A 392 -3.89 26.49 -3.77
C LEU A 392 -4.87 27.35 -4.58
N ASP A 393 -6.17 27.17 -4.35
CA ASP A 393 -7.25 28.00 -4.91
C ASP A 393 -7.91 28.80 -3.78
N SER A 394 -7.59 30.09 -3.70
CA SER A 394 -8.07 30.97 -2.63
C SER A 394 -9.59 31.15 -2.62
N ASP A 395 -10.22 31.15 -3.80
CA ASP A 395 -11.65 31.46 -3.93
C ASP A 395 -12.50 30.24 -3.52
N LYS A 396 -11.98 29.03 -3.79
CA LYS A 396 -12.63 27.77 -3.39
C LYS A 396 -12.19 27.24 -2.03
N GLY A 397 -11.11 27.79 -1.46
CA GLY A 397 -10.53 27.22 -0.26
C GLY A 397 -9.80 25.89 -0.51
N GLU A 398 -9.38 25.58 -1.72
CA GLU A 398 -8.93 24.22 -2.08
C GLU A 398 -7.39 24.10 -2.08
N LEU A 399 -6.90 23.00 -1.53
CA LEU A 399 -5.54 22.47 -1.70
C LEU A 399 -5.62 21.26 -2.63
N THR A 400 -4.78 21.25 -3.67
CA THR A 400 -4.52 20.06 -4.49
C THR A 400 -3.03 19.77 -4.50
N VAL A 401 -2.65 18.54 -4.16
CA VAL A 401 -1.27 18.05 -4.26
C VAL A 401 -1.21 17.07 -5.42
N TYR A 402 -0.30 17.31 -6.35
CA TYR A 402 -0.06 16.48 -7.51
C TYR A 402 1.25 15.72 -7.33
N SER A 403 1.27 14.43 -7.68
CA SER A 403 2.51 13.73 -8.03
C SER A 403 2.91 14.16 -9.44
N VAL A 404 4.20 14.41 -9.66
CA VAL A 404 4.75 14.89 -10.93
C VAL A 404 5.77 13.89 -11.45
N ASP A 405 5.51 13.32 -12.63
CA ASP A 405 6.42 12.40 -13.32
C ASP A 405 6.59 12.79 -14.79
N GLY A 406 7.83 13.11 -15.20
CA GLY A 406 8.14 13.50 -16.59
C GLY A 406 7.34 14.70 -17.13
N GLY A 407 6.71 15.50 -16.25
CA GLY A 407 5.80 16.60 -16.60
C GLY A 407 4.31 16.23 -16.59
N ASN A 408 3.95 14.96 -16.37
CA ASN A 408 2.57 14.54 -16.12
C ASN A 408 2.21 14.72 -14.65
N GLU A 409 0.97 15.11 -14.38
CA GLU A 409 0.48 15.35 -13.03
C GLU A 409 -0.69 14.43 -12.69
N SER A 410 -0.60 13.78 -11.52
CA SER A 410 -1.69 12.94 -10.96
C SER A 410 -2.08 13.45 -9.58
N VAL A 411 -3.38 13.64 -9.33
CA VAL A 411 -3.88 14.15 -8.04
C VAL A 411 -3.65 13.11 -6.94
N MET A 412 -2.91 13.51 -5.90
CA MET A 412 -2.62 12.71 -4.70
C MET A 412 -3.52 13.11 -3.53
N ILE A 413 -3.67 14.41 -3.29
CA ILE A 413 -4.46 14.95 -2.19
C ILE A 413 -5.38 16.05 -2.73
N SER A 414 -6.63 16.00 -2.32
CA SER A 414 -7.59 17.10 -2.49
C SER A 414 -8.25 17.38 -1.14
N ALA A 415 -8.18 18.64 -0.69
CA ALA A 415 -8.60 19.05 0.64
C ALA A 415 -9.13 20.49 0.64
N VAL A 416 -10.02 20.82 1.59
CA VAL A 416 -10.61 22.16 1.75
C VAL A 416 -10.15 22.84 3.02
N TYR A 417 -9.85 24.13 2.95
CA TYR A 417 -9.36 24.91 4.07
C TYR A 417 -10.50 25.20 5.05
N ASN A 418 -10.27 24.92 6.33
CA ASN A 418 -11.18 25.23 7.43
C ASN A 418 -10.41 25.35 8.74
N ASN A 419 -10.55 26.49 9.43
CA ASN A 419 -10.03 26.70 10.79
C ASN A 419 -8.55 26.32 10.97
N GLY A 420 -7.69 26.70 10.03
CA GLY A 420 -6.23 26.50 10.12
C GLY A 420 -5.71 25.19 9.51
N PHE A 421 -6.60 24.32 9.01
CA PHE A 421 -6.23 23.07 8.36
C PHE A 421 -6.85 22.97 6.96
N PHE A 422 -6.23 22.21 6.08
CA PHE A 422 -6.83 21.67 4.87
C PHE A 422 -7.38 20.27 5.17
N CYS A 423 -8.67 20.07 5.01
CA CYS A 423 -9.35 18.87 5.46
C CYS A 423 -9.83 17.99 4.28
N SER A 424 -9.63 16.68 4.40
CA SER A 424 -10.11 15.66 3.45
C SER A 424 -10.64 14.46 4.22
N GLY A 425 -11.97 14.41 4.41
CA GLY A 425 -12.57 13.52 5.41
C GLY A 425 -12.01 13.81 6.80
N SER A 426 -11.53 12.78 7.50
CA SER A 426 -10.89 12.90 8.82
C SER A 426 -9.42 13.35 8.77
N ARG A 427 -8.82 13.45 7.58
CA ARG A 427 -7.44 13.93 7.40
C ARG A 427 -7.39 15.44 7.47
N ARG A 428 -6.42 15.97 8.22
CA ARG A 428 -6.17 17.40 8.40
C ARG A 428 -4.71 17.69 8.06
N TYR A 429 -4.50 18.57 7.10
CA TYR A 429 -3.17 18.97 6.65
C TYR A 429 -2.91 20.44 6.98
N TYR A 430 -1.66 20.83 7.15
CA TYR A 430 -1.28 22.24 7.29
C TYR A 430 0.14 22.45 6.76
N PHE A 431 0.52 23.72 6.63
CA PHE A 431 1.90 24.10 6.31
C PHE A 431 2.63 24.56 7.57
N ALA A 432 3.84 24.03 7.79
CA ALA A 432 4.73 24.50 8.84
C ALA A 432 5.91 25.24 8.22
N ALA A 433 6.11 26.51 8.57
CA ALA A 433 7.26 27.29 8.16
C ALA A 433 8.25 27.43 9.32
N VAL A 434 9.48 26.97 9.13
CA VAL A 434 10.54 26.99 10.14
C VAL A 434 11.80 27.58 9.53
N GLY A 435 12.05 28.85 9.85
CA GLY A 435 13.12 29.61 9.18
C GLY A 435 12.75 29.83 7.70
N GLU A 436 13.60 29.34 6.80
CA GLU A 436 13.38 29.39 5.35
C GLU A 436 12.72 28.12 4.80
N ASP A 437 12.64 27.06 5.61
CA ASP A 437 12.08 25.77 5.20
C ASP A 437 10.55 25.75 5.41
N VAL A 438 9.82 25.21 4.43
CA VAL A 438 8.36 25.02 4.48
C VAL A 438 8.04 23.55 4.30
N TYR A 439 7.17 23.02 5.16
CA TYR A 439 6.77 21.62 5.19
C TYR A 439 5.26 21.50 5.00
N LEU A 440 4.81 20.54 4.20
CA LEU A 440 3.42 20.08 4.19
C LEU A 440 3.29 18.95 5.22
N VAL A 441 2.36 19.08 6.16
CA VAL A 441 2.25 18.21 7.33
C VAL A 441 0.84 17.62 7.43
N ASP A 442 0.74 16.31 7.66
CA ASP A 442 -0.51 15.62 8.03
C ASP A 442 -0.65 15.58 9.56
N HIS A 443 -1.54 16.41 10.07
CA HIS A 443 -1.83 16.50 11.49
C HIS A 443 -2.62 15.27 12.00
N SER A 444 -3.32 14.54 11.14
CA SER A 444 -4.14 13.38 11.54
C SER A 444 -3.32 12.10 11.79
N ILE A 445 -2.03 12.12 11.48
CA ILE A 445 -1.07 11.05 11.79
C ILE A 445 0.12 11.63 12.56
N ASP A 446 -0.19 12.23 13.72
CA ASP A 446 0.79 12.75 14.67
C ASP A 446 1.80 13.72 14.03
N ASN A 447 1.28 14.66 13.23
CA ASN A 447 2.07 15.69 12.53
C ASN A 447 3.17 15.11 11.62
N TYR A 448 2.88 14.02 10.90
CA TYR A 448 3.79 13.47 9.90
C TYR A 448 4.06 14.48 8.77
N VAL A 449 5.32 14.79 8.51
CA VAL A 449 5.69 15.66 7.38
C VAL A 449 5.61 14.85 6.08
N ILE A 450 4.73 15.27 5.18
CA ILE A 450 4.50 14.65 3.87
C ILE A 450 5.60 15.02 2.89
N ALA A 451 5.98 16.30 2.85
CA ALA A 451 6.92 16.82 1.86
C ALA A 451 7.55 18.14 2.31
N GLN A 452 8.75 18.43 1.81
CA GLN A 452 9.44 19.72 2.01
C GLN A 452 9.44 20.53 0.73
N LYS A 453 9.15 21.83 0.83
CA LYS A 453 9.15 22.76 -0.30
C LYS A 453 10.56 22.90 -0.88
N LEU A 454 10.67 22.85 -2.20
CA LEU A 454 11.91 23.11 -2.92
C LEU A 454 12.11 24.61 -3.12
N THR A 455 13.34 25.07 -2.90
CA THR A 455 13.73 26.47 -3.13
C THR A 455 14.61 26.56 -4.37
N PRO A 456 14.14 27.15 -5.48
CA PRO A 456 14.96 27.33 -6.68
C PRO A 456 16.28 28.08 -6.39
N PRO A 457 17.44 27.56 -6.82
CA PRO A 457 18.71 28.24 -6.61
C PRO A 457 18.73 29.54 -7.42
N ALA A 458 19.27 30.63 -6.83
CA ALA A 458 19.38 31.91 -7.51
C ALA A 458 20.23 31.84 -8.80
N ASN A 459 21.22 30.95 -8.83
CA ASN A 459 22.07 30.69 -10.00
C ASN A 459 22.09 29.18 -10.26
N PRO A 460 21.15 28.65 -11.05
CA PRO A 460 21.07 27.21 -11.32
C PRO A 460 22.31 26.73 -12.09
N LEU A 461 22.87 25.61 -11.66
CA LEU A 461 23.96 24.91 -12.33
C LEU A 461 23.42 23.77 -13.19
N ASN A 462 24.21 23.32 -14.15
CA ASN A 462 23.90 22.15 -14.97
C ASN A 462 24.98 21.09 -14.81
N LEU A 463 24.58 19.83 -14.92
CA LEU A 463 25.51 18.72 -15.08
C LEU A 463 26.19 18.79 -16.45
N LEU A 464 27.36 18.16 -16.56
CA LEU A 464 28.18 18.14 -17.77
C LEU A 464 27.47 17.45 -18.93
N VAL A 465 26.59 16.50 -18.62
CA VAL A 465 25.75 15.79 -19.59
C VAL A 465 24.28 16.04 -19.27
N SER A 466 23.46 16.12 -20.32
CA SER A 466 22.00 16.12 -20.15
C SER A 466 21.57 14.75 -19.62
N LEU A 467 20.77 14.74 -18.56
CA LEU A 467 20.15 13.54 -18.01
C LEU A 467 18.76 13.29 -18.61
N ASP A 468 18.28 14.14 -19.51
CA ASP A 468 16.89 14.09 -19.94
C ASP A 468 16.56 12.82 -20.75
N ASN A 469 15.53 12.10 -20.34
CA ASN A 469 15.01 10.88 -20.96
C ASN A 469 16.07 9.80 -21.20
N ARG A 470 16.99 9.60 -20.26
CA ARG A 470 18.01 8.56 -20.34
C ARG A 470 17.69 7.37 -19.45
N ILE A 471 18.04 6.18 -19.93
CA ILE A 471 17.94 4.92 -19.18
C ILE A 471 19.33 4.56 -18.64
N TRP A 472 19.36 4.14 -17.38
CA TRP A 472 20.57 3.77 -16.66
C TRP A 472 20.42 2.36 -16.10
N LEU A 473 21.48 1.58 -16.26
CA LEU A 473 21.54 0.16 -15.91
C LEU A 473 22.51 -0.05 -14.75
N ARG A 474 22.03 -0.62 -13.64
CA ARG A 474 22.84 -0.88 -12.45
C ARG A 474 23.85 -2.00 -12.74
N ARG A 475 25.07 -1.87 -12.24
CA ARG A 475 26.21 -2.74 -12.58
C ARG A 475 26.75 -3.54 -11.40
N ASN A 476 26.30 -3.29 -10.17
CA ASN A 476 26.85 -3.90 -8.96
C ASN A 476 25.77 -4.56 -8.07
N VAL A 477 24.78 -5.18 -8.69
CA VAL A 477 23.76 -6.00 -7.99
C VAL A 477 24.35 -7.37 -7.66
N GLN A 478 24.09 -7.90 -6.47
CA GLN A 478 24.41 -9.29 -6.14
C GLN A 478 23.30 -10.25 -6.57
N ALA A 479 23.65 -11.50 -6.94
CA ALA A 479 22.67 -12.47 -7.45
C ALA A 479 21.54 -12.78 -6.45
N PHE A 480 21.79 -12.64 -5.15
CA PHE A 480 20.81 -12.87 -4.09
C PHE A 480 19.92 -11.65 -3.80
N GLU A 481 20.11 -10.49 -4.44
CA GLU A 481 19.36 -9.26 -4.11
C GLU A 481 17.84 -9.44 -4.29
N ALA A 482 17.03 -8.91 -3.38
CA ALA A 482 15.59 -9.24 -3.31
C ALA A 482 14.80 -8.72 -4.52
N ALA A 483 13.72 -9.41 -4.90
CA ALA A 483 12.83 -8.98 -5.98
C ALA A 483 12.25 -7.57 -5.75
N VAL A 484 12.02 -7.18 -4.49
CA VAL A 484 11.45 -5.87 -4.11
C VAL A 484 12.33 -4.67 -4.50
N VAL A 485 13.63 -4.87 -4.76
CA VAL A 485 14.56 -3.79 -5.17
C VAL A 485 14.93 -3.86 -6.65
N VAL A 486 14.34 -4.79 -7.41
CA VAL A 486 14.60 -4.98 -8.86
C VAL A 486 14.23 -3.73 -9.68
N GLU A 487 13.26 -2.93 -9.25
CA GLU A 487 12.92 -1.65 -9.89
C GLU A 487 14.09 -0.65 -9.88
N THR A 488 15.10 -0.84 -9.02
CA THR A 488 16.29 0.00 -8.99
C THR A 488 17.36 -0.42 -10.01
N HIS A 489 17.20 -1.56 -10.67
CA HIS A 489 18.20 -2.09 -11.61
C HIS A 489 18.18 -1.31 -12.93
N VAL A 490 16.99 -0.88 -13.37
CA VAL A 490 16.77 -0.05 -14.55
C VAL A 490 16.05 1.22 -14.10
N ILE A 491 16.72 2.36 -14.19
CA ILE A 491 16.13 3.65 -13.81
C ILE A 491 16.17 4.63 -14.97
N SER A 492 15.16 5.50 -15.03
CA SER A 492 15.16 6.65 -15.92
C SER A 492 15.64 7.90 -15.19
N SER A 493 16.28 8.79 -15.93
CA SER A 493 16.59 10.14 -15.46
C SER A 493 15.91 11.18 -16.32
N SER A 494 15.59 12.32 -15.71
CA SER A 494 14.94 13.44 -16.40
C SER A 494 15.44 14.79 -15.88
N GLN A 495 15.36 15.80 -16.74
CA GLN A 495 15.42 17.19 -16.28
C GLN A 495 14.00 17.65 -15.91
N ILE A 496 13.88 18.56 -14.94
CA ILE A 496 12.59 19.11 -14.53
C ILE A 496 12.47 20.51 -15.15
N PRO A 497 11.66 20.70 -16.22
CA PRO A 497 11.66 21.94 -16.99
C PRO A 497 11.38 23.19 -16.16
N ASP A 498 10.48 23.07 -15.18
CA ASP A 498 10.06 24.18 -14.32
C ASP A 498 10.98 24.42 -13.10
N LEU A 499 12.00 23.57 -12.90
CA LEU A 499 12.94 23.64 -11.78
C LEU A 499 14.39 23.63 -12.29
N PRO A 500 14.87 24.72 -12.91
CA PRO A 500 16.26 24.80 -13.35
C PRO A 500 17.22 24.61 -12.17
N GLY A 501 18.29 23.84 -12.40
CA GLY A 501 19.24 23.46 -11.34
C GLY A 501 18.86 22.19 -10.58
N TYR A 502 17.69 21.60 -10.86
CA TYR A 502 17.29 20.29 -10.34
C TYR A 502 17.26 19.23 -11.44
N VAL A 503 17.54 18.00 -11.04
CA VAL A 503 17.45 16.80 -11.89
C VAL A 503 16.75 15.69 -11.13
N ASN A 504 16.07 14.80 -11.83
CA ASN A 504 15.54 13.56 -11.26
C ASN A 504 16.43 12.38 -11.68
N PHE A 505 16.88 11.61 -10.70
CA PHE A 505 17.66 10.38 -10.91
C PHE A 505 17.35 9.47 -9.72
N SER A 506 16.26 8.71 -9.79
CA SER A 506 15.69 8.00 -8.63
C SER A 506 15.49 8.95 -7.43
N GLY A 507 14.68 9.99 -7.64
CA GLY A 507 14.44 11.08 -6.69
C GLY A 507 15.13 12.39 -7.10
N VAL A 508 14.51 13.50 -6.69
CA VAL A 508 14.93 14.87 -7.03
C VAL A 508 16.27 15.23 -6.38
N LYS A 509 17.16 15.88 -7.13
CA LYS A 509 18.49 16.29 -6.69
C LYS A 509 18.81 17.72 -7.13
N LEU A 510 19.51 18.45 -6.27
CA LEU A 510 20.02 19.80 -6.57
C LEU A 510 21.44 19.70 -7.15
N VAL A 511 21.66 20.28 -8.33
CA VAL A 511 22.96 20.29 -8.99
C VAL A 511 23.93 21.21 -8.24
N LYS A 512 25.00 20.63 -7.70
CA LYS A 512 26.05 21.32 -6.92
C LYS A 512 27.30 21.63 -7.74
N SER A 513 27.58 20.83 -8.78
CA SER A 513 28.66 21.07 -9.74
C SER A 513 28.38 20.35 -11.07
N ALA A 514 29.28 20.46 -12.05
CA ALA A 514 29.13 19.78 -13.34
C ALA A 514 29.07 18.23 -13.23
N THR A 515 29.54 17.64 -12.13
CA THR A 515 29.58 16.18 -11.95
C THR A 515 28.89 15.73 -10.67
N HIS A 516 28.21 16.62 -9.95
CA HIS A 516 27.62 16.29 -8.64
C HIS A 516 26.26 16.96 -8.48
N ALA A 517 25.26 16.15 -8.16
CA ALA A 517 23.96 16.60 -7.68
C ALA A 517 23.64 15.89 -6.37
N GLY A 518 23.14 16.63 -5.38
CA GLY A 518 22.91 16.10 -4.05
C GLY A 518 21.51 16.35 -3.52
N MET A 519 21.34 15.99 -2.25
CA MET A 519 20.06 16.08 -1.54
C MET A 519 19.52 17.53 -1.55
N PRO A 520 18.30 17.77 -2.06
CA PRO A 520 17.75 19.13 -2.19
C PRO A 520 16.99 19.58 -0.93
N ILE A 521 16.65 18.65 -0.05
CA ILE A 521 15.81 18.82 1.13
C ILE A 521 16.47 18.17 2.35
N LYS A 522 15.98 18.53 3.54
CA LYS A 522 16.51 18.06 4.83
C LYS A 522 15.61 17.03 5.52
N TYR A 523 14.29 17.21 5.44
CA TYR A 523 13.30 16.41 6.15
C TYR A 523 12.70 15.34 5.23
N MET A 524 13.50 14.34 4.85
CA MET A 524 13.06 13.08 4.27
C MET A 524 14.10 11.98 4.49
N ARG A 525 13.65 10.73 4.52
CA ARG A 525 14.52 9.56 4.58
C ARG A 525 15.02 9.18 3.19
N ASP A 526 16.07 8.36 3.16
CA ASP A 526 16.60 7.64 2.00
C ASP A 526 16.99 8.53 0.81
N LEU A 527 17.46 9.73 1.11
CA LEU A 527 17.97 10.67 0.10
C LEU A 527 19.35 10.21 -0.40
N THR A 528 19.67 10.52 -1.64
CA THR A 528 20.88 10.01 -2.32
C THR A 528 21.75 11.10 -2.93
N GLU A 529 23.05 10.82 -3.06
CA GLU A 529 24.06 11.65 -3.72
C GLU A 529 24.36 11.07 -5.10
N LEU A 530 24.29 11.91 -6.14
CA LEU A 530 24.61 11.53 -7.52
C LEU A 530 25.96 12.12 -7.93
N VAL A 531 26.91 11.25 -8.24
CA VAL A 531 28.23 11.62 -8.79
C VAL A 531 28.38 11.04 -10.18
N LEU A 532 28.66 11.90 -11.16
CA LEU A 532 28.97 11.50 -12.53
C LEU A 532 30.49 11.39 -12.72
N TYR A 533 30.93 10.36 -13.44
CA TYR A 533 32.35 10.14 -13.73
C TYR A 533 32.56 9.47 -15.08
N GLU A 534 33.72 9.68 -15.69
CA GLU A 534 34.06 9.07 -16.98
C GLU A 534 34.63 7.66 -16.79
N ARG A 535 34.10 6.70 -17.54
CA ARG A 535 34.56 5.31 -17.60
C ARG A 535 34.26 4.71 -18.98
N ASP A 536 35.24 4.03 -19.56
CA ASP A 536 35.12 3.35 -20.86
C ASP A 536 34.63 4.26 -22.02
N GLY A 537 34.98 5.55 -21.94
CA GLY A 537 34.61 6.55 -22.96
C GLY A 537 33.18 7.08 -22.85
N ALA A 538 32.49 6.82 -21.73
CA ALA A 538 31.15 7.30 -21.46
C ALA A 538 31.00 7.80 -20.01
N THR A 539 29.99 8.63 -19.77
CA THR A 539 29.67 9.12 -18.42
C THR A 539 28.82 8.10 -17.66
N TRP A 540 29.38 7.55 -16.58
CA TRP A 540 28.73 6.68 -15.62
C TRP A 540 28.21 7.47 -14.42
N ALA A 541 27.33 6.86 -13.64
CA ALA A 541 26.76 7.45 -12.45
C ALA A 541 27.03 6.57 -11.20
N TRP A 542 27.35 7.21 -10.10
CA TRP A 542 27.38 6.62 -8.77
C TRP A 542 26.26 7.26 -7.95
N LEU A 543 25.39 6.43 -7.36
CA LEU A 543 24.22 6.84 -6.59
C LEU A 543 24.31 6.22 -5.19
N SER A 544 24.96 6.91 -4.26
CA SER A 544 25.09 6.48 -2.85
C SER A 544 25.45 4.99 -2.67
N GLY A 545 26.34 4.44 -3.50
CA GLY A 545 26.79 3.04 -3.46
C GLY A 545 26.39 2.21 -4.68
N ALA A 546 25.30 2.55 -5.36
CA ALA A 546 24.92 1.91 -6.62
C ALA A 546 25.72 2.49 -7.79
N VAL A 547 26.18 1.61 -8.69
CA VAL A 547 26.93 1.97 -9.89
C VAL A 547 26.05 1.78 -11.10
N TYR A 548 25.89 2.83 -11.90
CA TYR A 548 25.06 2.83 -13.10
C TYR A 548 25.89 3.14 -14.33
N MET A 549 25.61 2.41 -15.40
CA MET A 549 26.07 2.74 -16.76
C MET A 549 24.89 3.27 -17.60
N PRO A 550 25.16 4.10 -18.62
CA PRO A 550 24.14 4.48 -19.58
C PRO A 550 23.77 3.27 -20.48
N MET A 551 22.49 3.11 -20.79
CA MET A 551 21.94 1.96 -21.54
C MET A 551 22.63 1.73 -22.89
N GLU A 552 23.14 2.78 -23.54
CA GLU A 552 23.81 2.72 -24.84
C GLU A 552 25.09 1.89 -24.84
N LEU A 553 25.64 1.54 -23.67
CA LEU A 553 26.78 0.64 -23.52
C LEU A 553 26.38 -0.84 -23.40
N ALA A 554 25.09 -1.15 -23.22
CA ALA A 554 24.64 -2.54 -23.19
C ALA A 554 24.90 -3.22 -24.55
N VAL A 555 25.34 -4.48 -24.50
CA VAL A 555 25.74 -5.19 -25.72
C VAL A 555 24.49 -5.64 -26.47
N SER A 556 24.37 -5.26 -27.74
CA SER A 556 23.29 -5.78 -28.58
C SER A 556 23.51 -7.25 -28.87
N MET A 557 22.54 -8.07 -28.48
CA MET A 557 22.59 -9.51 -28.63
C MET A 557 22.30 -9.92 -30.08
N ALA A 558 22.95 -10.97 -30.57
CA ALA A 558 22.65 -11.58 -31.86
C ALA A 558 21.68 -12.76 -31.72
N ALA A 559 20.97 -13.10 -32.80
CA ALA A 559 20.25 -14.37 -32.87
C ALA A 559 21.23 -15.55 -32.78
N GLY A 560 20.80 -16.65 -32.14
CA GLY A 560 21.62 -17.82 -31.86
C GLY A 560 22.31 -17.77 -30.49
N ALA A 561 23.41 -18.50 -30.37
CA ALA A 561 24.14 -18.61 -29.12
C ALA A 561 25.03 -17.37 -28.86
N ASN A 562 24.85 -16.77 -27.69
CA ASN A 562 25.69 -15.71 -27.16
C ASN A 562 26.38 -16.24 -25.90
N ALA A 563 27.64 -15.88 -25.72
CA ALA A 563 28.38 -16.17 -24.50
C ALA A 563 28.86 -14.85 -23.91
N VAL A 564 28.47 -14.58 -22.67
CA VAL A 564 28.84 -13.36 -21.95
C VAL A 564 29.65 -13.74 -20.74
N THR A 565 30.78 -13.08 -20.54
CA THR A 565 31.66 -13.31 -19.40
C THR A 565 31.60 -12.12 -18.46
N ILE A 566 31.34 -12.37 -17.18
CA ILE A 566 31.44 -11.35 -16.14
C ILE A 566 32.90 -10.91 -16.04
N GLY A 567 33.13 -9.61 -16.17
CA GLY A 567 34.47 -9.02 -16.10
C GLY A 567 35.19 -9.32 -14.78
N THR A 568 36.51 -9.10 -14.75
CA THR A 568 37.33 -9.37 -13.55
C THR A 568 36.99 -8.49 -12.34
N GLU A 569 36.28 -7.39 -12.56
CA GLU A 569 35.77 -6.51 -11.49
C GLU A 569 34.48 -7.05 -10.83
N GLY A 570 33.84 -8.06 -11.42
CA GLY A 570 32.59 -8.63 -10.89
C GLY A 570 31.37 -7.74 -11.06
N LEU A 571 31.42 -6.78 -11.99
CA LEU A 571 30.24 -6.00 -12.36
C LEU A 571 29.34 -6.82 -13.30
N ASN A 572 28.04 -6.75 -13.07
CA ASN A 572 26.98 -7.39 -13.86
C ASN A 572 27.12 -7.00 -15.33
N GLU A 573 26.66 -7.84 -16.25
CA GLU A 573 26.65 -7.51 -17.68
C GLU A 573 25.22 -7.36 -18.19
N TRP A 574 25.04 -6.49 -19.19
CA TRP A 574 23.73 -6.21 -19.77
C TRP A 574 23.71 -6.45 -21.26
N LEU A 575 22.63 -7.08 -21.72
CA LEU A 575 22.31 -7.24 -23.13
C LEU A 575 21.05 -6.46 -23.50
N THR A 576 20.99 -6.00 -24.75
CA THR A 576 19.76 -5.49 -25.38
C THR A 576 19.26 -6.47 -26.43
N VAL A 577 17.95 -6.71 -26.45
CA VAL A 577 17.30 -7.60 -27.42
C VAL A 577 16.69 -6.74 -28.52
N GLY A 578 17.27 -6.73 -29.72
CA GLY A 578 16.84 -5.87 -30.83
C GLY A 578 15.72 -6.45 -31.70
N PHE A 579 15.20 -7.63 -31.37
CA PHE A 579 14.21 -8.38 -32.12
C PHE A 579 13.43 -9.24 -31.14
N ASP A 580 12.25 -9.69 -31.54
CA ASP A 580 11.48 -10.62 -30.73
C ASP A 580 12.22 -11.96 -30.61
N ALA A 581 12.41 -12.47 -29.39
CA ALA A 581 13.21 -13.66 -29.15
C ALA A 581 12.57 -14.58 -28.11
N ILE A 582 12.71 -15.89 -28.29
CA ILE A 582 12.61 -16.87 -27.20
C ILE A 582 14.03 -17.05 -26.66
N LEU A 583 14.22 -16.77 -25.38
CA LEU A 583 15.51 -16.80 -24.70
C LEU A 583 15.63 -18.06 -23.86
N HIS A 584 16.75 -18.74 -24.03
CA HIS A 584 17.21 -19.84 -23.19
C HIS A 584 18.52 -19.46 -22.51
N PHE A 585 18.68 -19.84 -21.24
CA PHE A 585 19.83 -19.44 -20.43
C PHE A 585 20.59 -20.65 -19.87
N ASP A 586 21.91 -20.64 -20.06
CA ASP A 586 22.85 -21.45 -19.29
C ASP A 586 23.44 -20.57 -18.18
N VAL A 587 22.86 -20.69 -16.98
CA VAL A 587 23.20 -19.87 -15.81
C VAL A 587 24.26 -20.61 -14.96
N PRO A 588 25.38 -19.98 -14.59
CA PRO A 588 26.36 -20.57 -13.68
C PRO A 588 25.78 -20.77 -12.27
N ASP A 589 26.39 -21.63 -11.46
CA ASP A 589 25.83 -22.07 -10.15
C ASP A 589 25.45 -20.93 -9.19
N LYS A 590 26.14 -19.78 -9.26
CA LYS A 590 25.87 -18.57 -8.44
C LYS A 590 25.35 -17.39 -9.27
N GLY A 591 24.98 -17.66 -10.51
CA GLY A 591 24.48 -16.68 -11.44
C GLY A 591 22.99 -16.45 -11.29
N ARG A 592 22.53 -15.29 -11.76
CA ARG A 592 21.12 -14.97 -11.94
C ARG A 592 20.93 -14.20 -13.24
N VAL A 593 19.79 -14.45 -13.88
CA VAL A 593 19.37 -13.74 -15.08
C VAL A 593 18.02 -13.11 -14.83
N ILE A 594 17.91 -11.82 -15.13
CA ILE A 594 16.65 -11.08 -15.08
C ILE A 594 16.39 -10.49 -16.46
N VAL A 595 15.18 -10.67 -16.98
CA VAL A 595 14.75 -10.07 -18.25
C VAL A 595 13.71 -8.99 -17.97
N PHE A 596 13.89 -7.82 -18.58
CA PHE A 596 13.00 -6.68 -18.45
C PHE A 596 12.32 -6.34 -19.78
N ASP A 597 11.05 -5.96 -19.73
CA ASP A 597 10.34 -5.25 -20.81
C ASP A 597 10.01 -3.80 -20.39
N VAL A 598 9.20 -3.09 -21.17
CA VAL A 598 8.78 -1.70 -20.87
C VAL A 598 7.90 -1.57 -19.61
N ARG A 599 7.39 -2.68 -19.08
CA ARG A 599 6.53 -2.74 -17.88
C ARG A 599 7.28 -3.22 -16.63
N GLY A 600 8.46 -3.81 -16.78
CA GLY A 600 9.30 -4.25 -15.67
C GLY A 600 9.94 -5.62 -15.91
N GLY A 601 10.32 -6.31 -14.83
CA GLY A 601 10.88 -7.67 -14.91
C GLY A 601 9.82 -8.70 -15.36
N ILE A 602 10.09 -9.40 -16.46
CA ILE A 602 9.22 -10.43 -17.05
C ILE A 602 9.72 -11.86 -16.81
N TYR A 603 10.97 -12.01 -16.37
CA TYR A 603 11.55 -13.29 -16.00
C TYR A 603 12.67 -13.08 -14.99
N ASP A 604 12.72 -13.96 -14.01
CA ASP A 604 13.79 -13.99 -13.02
C ASP A 604 14.18 -15.43 -12.73
N SER A 605 15.42 -15.82 -13.10
CA SER A 605 15.90 -17.20 -12.94
C SER A 605 15.95 -17.69 -11.48
N LEU A 606 15.72 -16.80 -10.51
CA LEU A 606 15.58 -17.17 -9.11
C LEU A 606 14.27 -17.90 -8.81
N VAL A 607 13.19 -17.52 -9.49
CA VAL A 607 11.82 -18.04 -9.24
C VAL A 607 11.18 -18.68 -10.47
N ASP A 608 11.69 -18.35 -11.67
CA ASP A 608 11.24 -18.89 -12.94
C ASP A 608 12.22 -19.92 -13.49
N SER A 609 11.72 -20.76 -14.40
CA SER A 609 12.51 -21.79 -15.08
C SER A 609 12.06 -21.95 -16.51
N GLY A 610 12.95 -22.48 -17.36
CA GLY A 610 12.69 -22.65 -18.78
C GLY A 610 12.93 -21.38 -19.59
N ASP A 611 12.36 -21.37 -20.79
CA ASP A 611 12.54 -20.31 -21.77
C ASP A 611 11.58 -19.14 -21.49
N VAL A 612 11.99 -17.92 -21.87
CA VAL A 612 11.15 -16.72 -21.77
C VAL A 612 11.02 -16.03 -23.12
N TYR A 613 9.82 -15.55 -23.42
CA TYR A 613 9.63 -14.63 -24.54
C TYR A 613 10.07 -13.21 -24.16
N ALA A 614 11.04 -12.67 -24.90
CA ALA A 614 11.49 -11.28 -24.78
C ALA A 614 11.11 -10.48 -26.05
N PRO A 615 10.22 -9.47 -25.94
CA PRO A 615 9.93 -8.59 -27.07
C PRO A 615 11.15 -7.77 -27.48
N ALA A 616 11.15 -7.29 -28.72
CA ALA A 616 12.15 -6.32 -29.17
C ALA A 616 12.16 -5.08 -28.24
N GLY A 617 13.35 -4.65 -27.82
CA GLY A 617 13.55 -3.58 -26.83
C GLY A 617 13.81 -4.09 -25.40
N SER A 618 13.64 -5.39 -25.13
CA SER A 618 13.94 -5.97 -23.82
C SER A 618 15.42 -5.82 -23.42
N LEU A 619 15.63 -5.82 -22.10
CA LEU A 619 16.93 -5.82 -21.46
C LEU A 619 17.15 -7.16 -20.74
N ILE A 620 18.39 -7.66 -20.76
CA ILE A 620 18.78 -8.85 -20.00
C ILE A 620 19.92 -8.44 -19.07
N GLU A 621 19.73 -8.62 -17.77
CA GLU A 621 20.78 -8.49 -16.77
C GLU A 621 21.36 -9.87 -16.45
N LEU A 622 22.69 -9.96 -16.48
CA LEU A 622 23.45 -11.14 -16.14
C LEU A 622 24.28 -10.84 -14.88
N ILE A 623 23.91 -11.48 -13.78
CA ILE A 623 24.48 -11.21 -12.44
C ILE A 623 25.27 -12.44 -12.01
N GLY A 624 26.58 -12.31 -11.81
CA GLY A 624 27.44 -13.43 -11.42
C GLY A 624 28.75 -12.96 -10.79
N VAL A 625 29.63 -13.91 -10.47
CA VAL A 625 30.94 -13.61 -9.88
C VAL A 625 32.00 -13.40 -10.97
N PRO A 626 33.17 -12.79 -10.66
CA PRO A 626 34.22 -12.57 -11.64
C PRO A 626 34.57 -13.84 -12.43
N CYS A 627 34.63 -13.71 -13.76
CA CYS A 627 34.94 -14.77 -14.72
C CYS A 627 33.85 -15.83 -14.93
N ASP A 628 32.66 -15.68 -14.33
CA ASP A 628 31.51 -16.50 -14.71
C ASP A 628 31.16 -16.33 -16.20
N VAL A 629 30.73 -17.42 -16.84
CA VAL A 629 30.32 -17.43 -18.25
C VAL A 629 28.85 -17.82 -18.32
N PHE A 630 28.04 -16.92 -18.85
CA PHE A 630 26.62 -17.12 -19.13
C PHE A 630 26.43 -17.51 -20.59
N GLY A 631 25.62 -18.54 -20.83
CA GLY A 631 25.08 -18.83 -22.16
C GLY A 631 23.72 -18.17 -22.32
N VAL A 632 23.53 -17.39 -23.38
CA VAL A 632 22.22 -16.85 -23.76
C VAL A 632 21.93 -17.26 -25.20
N THR A 633 21.03 -18.21 -25.38
CA THR A 633 20.58 -18.63 -26.72
C THR A 633 19.30 -17.89 -27.06
N ALA A 634 19.38 -16.99 -28.04
CA ALA A 634 18.25 -16.22 -28.53
C ALA A 634 17.73 -16.84 -29.82
N LYS A 635 16.61 -17.54 -29.74
CA LYS A 635 15.90 -17.98 -30.93
C LYS A 635 15.09 -16.79 -31.45
N ALA A 636 15.56 -16.18 -32.54
CA ALA A 636 14.81 -15.14 -33.22
C ALA A 636 13.44 -15.68 -33.58
N VAL A 637 12.42 -14.92 -33.22
CA VAL A 637 11.06 -15.24 -33.53
C VAL A 637 10.75 -14.64 -34.89
N ASP A 638 11.29 -15.29 -35.92
CA ASP A 638 10.98 -14.96 -37.29
C ASP A 638 9.50 -15.32 -37.50
N GLY A 639 8.73 -14.49 -38.20
CA GLY A 639 7.32 -14.80 -38.51
C GLY A 639 7.08 -16.11 -39.29
N SER A 640 8.14 -16.89 -39.58
CA SER A 640 8.09 -18.26 -40.12
C SER A 640 8.18 -19.37 -39.05
N ASP A 641 8.65 -19.06 -37.85
CA ASP A 641 8.74 -19.97 -36.69
C ASP A 641 7.58 -19.76 -35.70
N LEU A 642 6.92 -18.60 -35.80
CA LEU A 642 5.62 -18.38 -35.21
C LEU A 642 4.60 -19.28 -35.87
N THR A 643 3.80 -19.93 -35.05
CA THR A 643 2.55 -20.47 -35.55
C THR A 643 1.68 -19.31 -36.03
N ALA A 644 0.70 -19.58 -36.89
CA ALA A 644 -0.09 -18.51 -37.49
C ALA A 644 -0.83 -17.69 -36.42
N GLY A 645 -1.25 -18.35 -35.33
CA GLY A 645 -1.85 -17.69 -34.17
C GLY A 645 -0.89 -16.74 -33.44
N GLU A 646 0.36 -17.14 -33.24
CA GLU A 646 1.35 -16.33 -32.52
C GLU A 646 1.78 -15.08 -33.30
N ASP A 647 1.93 -15.17 -34.63
CA ASP A 647 2.24 -14.03 -35.50
C ASP A 647 1.12 -12.98 -35.50
N LEU A 648 -0.12 -13.44 -35.53
CA LEU A 648 -1.29 -12.57 -35.45
C LEU A 648 -1.43 -11.92 -34.07
N TYR A 649 -1.19 -12.66 -32.98
CA TYR A 649 -1.21 -12.13 -31.62
C TYR A 649 -0.22 -10.98 -31.42
N ARG A 650 1.00 -11.11 -31.95
CA ARG A 650 2.04 -10.09 -31.78
C ARG A 650 1.78 -8.83 -32.58
N LYS A 651 1.29 -8.97 -33.82
CA LYS A 651 0.84 -7.83 -34.62
C LYS A 651 -0.31 -7.10 -33.92
N ALA A 652 -1.19 -7.84 -33.25
CA ALA A 652 -2.26 -7.26 -32.45
C ALA A 652 -1.73 -6.46 -31.25
N GLN A 653 -0.74 -7.00 -30.49
CA GLN A 653 -0.09 -6.26 -29.40
C GLN A 653 0.53 -4.94 -29.86
N GLY A 654 1.30 -4.95 -30.95
CA GLY A 654 1.94 -3.74 -31.47
C GLY A 654 0.94 -2.67 -31.92
N LEU A 655 -0.24 -3.07 -32.39
CA LEU A 655 -1.33 -2.15 -32.73
C LEU A 655 -2.05 -1.65 -31.47
N GLU A 656 -2.22 -2.48 -30.45
CA GLU A 656 -2.79 -2.09 -29.17
C GLU A 656 -1.93 -1.00 -28.48
N GLU A 657 -0.60 -1.12 -28.50
CA GLU A 657 0.32 -0.11 -27.98
C GLU A 657 0.20 1.24 -28.72
N GLN A 658 -0.07 1.19 -30.02
CA GLN A 658 -0.31 2.37 -30.86
C GLN A 658 -1.73 2.93 -30.72
N ARG A 659 -2.57 2.31 -29.88
CA ARG A 659 -4.01 2.60 -29.71
C ARG A 659 -4.84 2.41 -30.99
N SER A 660 -4.39 1.50 -31.84
CA SER A 660 -5.09 1.00 -33.03
C SER A 660 -5.94 -0.23 -32.65
N PHE A 661 -6.90 -0.05 -31.75
CA PHE A 661 -7.65 -1.14 -31.12
C PHE A 661 -8.54 -1.92 -32.09
N GLY A 662 -9.12 -1.31 -33.13
CA GLY A 662 -9.94 -2.03 -34.09
C GLY A 662 -9.12 -3.04 -34.88
N GLU A 663 -7.98 -2.60 -35.41
CA GLU A 663 -7.04 -3.48 -36.10
C GLU A 663 -6.40 -4.50 -35.16
N ALA A 664 -6.14 -4.13 -33.90
CA ALA A 664 -5.65 -5.07 -32.88
C ALA A 664 -6.68 -6.17 -32.56
N ALA A 665 -7.95 -5.82 -32.35
CA ALA A 665 -9.01 -6.76 -32.05
C ALA A 665 -9.25 -7.75 -33.20
N ASP A 666 -9.20 -7.28 -34.45
CA ASP A 666 -9.30 -8.14 -35.64
C ASP A 666 -8.16 -9.17 -35.70
N LEU A 667 -6.93 -8.76 -35.34
CA LEU A 667 -5.78 -9.65 -35.33
C LEU A 667 -5.79 -10.61 -34.14
N TYR A 668 -6.16 -10.16 -32.94
CA TYR A 668 -6.40 -11.06 -31.82
C TYR A 668 -7.54 -12.07 -32.12
N GLY A 669 -8.60 -11.64 -32.80
CA GLY A 669 -9.72 -12.49 -33.19
C GLY A 669 -9.34 -13.59 -34.17
N GLN A 670 -8.38 -13.31 -35.05
CA GLN A 670 -7.78 -14.30 -35.95
C GLN A 670 -6.75 -15.18 -35.21
N ALA A 671 -6.01 -14.61 -34.25
CA ALA A 671 -5.00 -15.31 -33.47
C ALA A 671 -5.60 -16.37 -32.54
N LEU A 672 -6.65 -16.03 -31.79
CA LEU A 672 -7.24 -16.89 -30.75
C LEU A 672 -7.58 -18.33 -31.21
N PRO A 673 -8.36 -18.55 -32.29
CA PRO A 673 -8.68 -19.91 -32.72
C PRO A 673 -7.44 -20.68 -33.21
N LEU A 674 -6.48 -19.99 -33.82
CA LEU A 674 -5.23 -20.60 -34.27
C LEU A 674 -4.36 -21.00 -33.07
N LEU A 675 -4.22 -20.14 -32.07
CA LEU A 675 -3.48 -20.43 -30.83
C LEU A 675 -4.06 -21.63 -30.07
N LEU A 676 -5.39 -21.76 -30.04
CA LEU A 676 -6.08 -22.92 -29.46
C LEU A 676 -5.82 -24.21 -30.27
N GLU A 677 -5.83 -24.14 -31.60
CA GLU A 677 -5.51 -25.28 -32.48
C GLU A 677 -4.03 -25.69 -32.41
N GLU A 678 -3.15 -24.70 -32.19
CA GLU A 678 -1.70 -24.86 -32.04
C GLU A 678 -1.32 -25.36 -30.63
N GLY A 679 -2.27 -25.39 -29.70
CA GLY A 679 -2.08 -25.86 -28.32
C GLY A 679 -1.38 -24.85 -27.41
N ASN A 680 -1.23 -23.60 -27.83
CA ASN A 680 -0.65 -22.53 -27.04
C ASN A 680 -1.71 -21.88 -26.13
N MET A 681 -2.04 -22.58 -25.05
CA MET A 681 -3.13 -22.21 -24.12
C MET A 681 -2.85 -20.90 -23.37
N GLU A 682 -1.58 -20.57 -23.14
CA GLU A 682 -1.18 -19.35 -22.44
C GLU A 682 -1.42 -18.10 -23.30
N LEU A 683 -0.92 -18.11 -24.55
CA LEU A 683 -1.21 -17.02 -25.48
C LEU A 683 -2.69 -16.98 -25.87
N ALA A 684 -3.38 -18.12 -25.98
CA ALA A 684 -4.82 -18.14 -26.20
C ALA A 684 -5.58 -17.46 -25.05
N ALA A 685 -5.17 -17.69 -23.79
CA ALA A 685 -5.77 -17.01 -22.63
C ALA A 685 -5.52 -15.50 -22.68
N LEU A 686 -4.28 -15.07 -22.92
CA LEU A 686 -3.93 -13.65 -23.05
C LEU A 686 -4.63 -12.98 -24.24
N CYS A 687 -4.77 -13.69 -25.37
CA CYS A 687 -5.48 -13.24 -26.57
C CYS A 687 -6.98 -13.10 -26.30
N SER A 688 -7.56 -14.05 -25.57
CA SER A 688 -8.96 -14.00 -25.14
C SER A 688 -9.21 -12.84 -24.17
N GLU A 689 -8.29 -12.61 -23.23
CA GLU A 689 -8.37 -11.48 -22.30
C GLU A 689 -8.25 -10.14 -23.04
N ALA A 690 -7.31 -10.03 -23.98
CA ALA A 690 -7.16 -8.85 -24.82
C ALA A 690 -8.42 -8.58 -25.66
N LEU A 691 -9.00 -9.61 -26.29
CA LEU A 691 -10.28 -9.49 -27.00
C LEU A 691 -11.42 -9.03 -26.11
N GLN A 692 -11.54 -9.58 -24.89
CA GLN A 692 -12.57 -9.16 -23.95
C GLN A 692 -12.37 -7.71 -23.50
N ARG A 693 -11.12 -7.32 -23.23
CA ARG A 693 -10.76 -5.94 -22.86
C ARG A 693 -11.08 -4.97 -23.99
N LEU A 694 -10.64 -5.25 -25.22
CA LEU A 694 -10.89 -4.40 -26.38
C LEU A 694 -12.38 -4.36 -26.75
N ALA A 695 -13.08 -5.48 -26.69
CA ALA A 695 -14.53 -5.52 -26.91
C ALA A 695 -15.28 -4.73 -25.83
N LEU A 696 -14.83 -4.78 -24.58
CA LEU A 696 -15.41 -3.96 -23.51
C LEU A 696 -15.13 -2.47 -23.76
N PHE A 697 -13.93 -2.13 -24.22
CA PHE A 697 -13.57 -0.76 -24.58
C PHE A 697 -14.42 -0.23 -25.74
N GLU A 698 -14.57 -1.00 -26.81
CA GLU A 698 -15.39 -0.66 -27.98
C GLU A 698 -16.88 -0.57 -27.61
N PHE A 699 -17.38 -1.52 -26.82
CA PHE A 699 -18.75 -1.50 -26.33
C PHE A 699 -19.01 -0.30 -25.41
N THR A 700 -18.04 0.04 -24.57
CA THR A 700 -18.15 1.17 -23.65
C THR A 700 -18.04 2.50 -24.40
N TYR A 701 -17.19 2.62 -25.41
CA TYR A 701 -16.97 3.84 -26.21
C TYR A 701 -17.19 3.63 -27.73
N PRO A 702 -18.41 3.31 -28.19
CA PRO A 702 -18.68 2.97 -29.58
C PRO A 702 -18.94 4.21 -30.47
N LEU A 703 -19.14 5.39 -29.90
CA LEU A 703 -19.68 6.54 -30.65
C LEU A 703 -18.55 7.47 -31.10
N THR A 704 -18.23 7.52 -32.38
CA THR A 704 -17.41 8.63 -32.92
C THR A 704 -18.17 9.95 -32.82
N ASN A 705 -17.50 11.11 -32.92
CA ASN A 705 -18.17 12.40 -32.80
C ASN A 705 -19.40 12.54 -33.75
N GLY A 706 -19.28 12.06 -35.00
CA GLY A 706 -20.38 12.05 -35.95
C GLY A 706 -21.53 11.13 -35.51
N LEU A 707 -21.21 9.90 -35.09
CA LEU A 707 -22.21 8.94 -34.59
C LEU A 707 -22.88 9.40 -33.30
N LEU A 708 -22.14 10.07 -32.40
CA LEU A 708 -22.69 10.65 -31.19
C LEU A 708 -23.72 11.74 -31.51
N LYS A 709 -23.43 12.63 -32.48
CA LYS A 709 -24.38 13.66 -32.90
C LYS A 709 -25.67 13.05 -33.44
N ASP A 710 -25.56 12.03 -34.29
CA ASP A 710 -26.73 11.32 -34.83
C ASP A 710 -27.47 10.54 -33.74
N HIS A 711 -26.74 9.90 -32.83
CA HIS A 711 -27.31 9.15 -31.70
C HIS A 711 -28.08 10.06 -30.74
N LEU A 712 -27.52 11.21 -30.38
CA LEU A 712 -28.19 12.23 -29.55
C LEU A 712 -29.39 12.86 -30.28
N GLN A 713 -29.29 13.09 -31.60
CA GLN A 713 -30.39 13.63 -32.38
C GLN A 713 -31.55 12.63 -32.54
N GLN A 714 -31.24 11.33 -32.64
CA GLN A 714 -32.24 10.26 -32.66
C GLN A 714 -32.88 10.05 -31.28
N ALA A 715 -32.07 10.06 -30.22
CA ALA A 715 -32.55 9.93 -28.85
C ALA A 715 -33.39 11.16 -28.43
N PHE A 716 -33.06 12.36 -28.93
CA PHE A 716 -33.72 13.62 -28.61
C PHE A 716 -34.13 14.39 -29.87
N PRO A 717 -35.18 13.97 -30.60
CA PRO A 717 -35.60 14.60 -31.85
C PRO A 717 -35.99 16.08 -31.73
N VAL A 718 -36.31 16.51 -30.51
CA VAL A 718 -36.73 17.88 -30.17
C VAL A 718 -35.58 18.82 -29.82
N ALA A 719 -34.36 18.30 -29.60
CA ALA A 719 -33.19 19.10 -29.26
C ALA A 719 -32.64 19.82 -30.51
N THR A 720 -32.20 21.08 -30.38
CA THR A 720 -31.59 21.83 -31.49
C THR A 720 -30.14 21.43 -31.70
N LYS A 721 -29.60 21.69 -32.90
CA LYS A 721 -28.20 21.40 -33.22
C LYS A 721 -27.23 22.13 -32.29
N GLU A 722 -27.48 23.40 -31.96
CA GLU A 722 -26.64 24.16 -31.03
C GLU A 722 -26.64 23.56 -29.62
N GLN A 723 -27.75 22.98 -29.16
CA GLN A 723 -27.82 22.30 -27.86
C GLN A 723 -27.00 21.02 -27.84
N ILE A 724 -27.12 20.19 -28.88
CA ILE A 724 -26.33 18.95 -29.02
C ILE A 724 -24.84 19.28 -29.10
N GLU A 725 -24.45 20.28 -29.90
CA GLU A 725 -23.05 20.70 -29.99
C GLU A 725 -22.53 21.29 -28.68
N GLY A 726 -23.36 22.04 -27.95
CA GLY A 726 -23.04 22.53 -26.61
C GLY A 726 -22.84 21.42 -25.58
N TRP A 727 -23.62 20.33 -25.63
CA TRP A 727 -23.45 19.18 -24.74
C TRP A 727 -22.12 18.48 -24.98
N ILE A 728 -21.75 18.26 -26.25
CA ILE A 728 -20.48 17.62 -26.63
C ILE A 728 -19.30 18.52 -26.22
N ALA A 729 -19.36 19.83 -26.51
CA ALA A 729 -18.29 20.78 -26.20
C ALA A 729 -18.10 21.04 -24.69
N SER A 730 -19.05 20.65 -23.84
CA SER A 730 -18.98 20.86 -22.39
C SER A 730 -17.94 19.99 -21.68
N GLY A 731 -17.39 18.97 -22.34
CA GLY A 731 -16.45 17.99 -21.77
C GLY A 731 -17.08 17.03 -20.75
N LYS A 732 -18.41 17.07 -20.59
CA LYS A 732 -19.14 16.27 -19.58
C LYS A 732 -19.55 14.88 -20.05
N ILE A 733 -19.44 14.60 -21.35
CA ILE A 733 -19.62 13.27 -21.92
C ILE A 733 -18.25 12.61 -21.92
N GLN A 734 -18.13 11.45 -21.26
CA GLN A 734 -16.87 10.72 -21.20
C GLN A 734 -16.45 10.29 -22.61
N HIS A 735 -15.16 10.45 -22.90
CA HIS A 735 -14.56 10.13 -24.19
C HIS A 735 -13.16 9.54 -24.01
N TYR A 736 -12.69 8.86 -25.05
CA TYR A 736 -11.37 8.24 -25.15
C TYR A 736 -10.86 8.33 -26.60
N PHE A 737 -9.54 8.45 -26.81
CA PHE A 737 -8.94 8.57 -28.14
C PHE A 737 -8.29 7.25 -28.57
N TRP A 738 -8.77 6.66 -29.66
CA TRP A 738 -8.26 5.42 -30.26
C TRP A 738 -8.62 5.35 -31.76
N ASP A 739 -7.93 4.52 -32.54
CA ASP A 739 -8.07 4.41 -34.01
C ASP A 739 -7.99 5.76 -34.75
N GLY A 740 -7.18 6.68 -34.22
CA GLY A 740 -6.95 8.00 -34.80
C GLY A 740 -8.12 8.99 -34.67
N GLN A 741 -9.11 8.71 -33.82
CA GLN A 741 -10.24 9.62 -33.57
C GLN A 741 -10.76 9.56 -32.12
N GLU A 742 -11.61 10.51 -31.75
CA GLU A 742 -12.30 10.49 -30.46
C GLU A 742 -13.55 9.62 -30.50
N HIS A 743 -13.69 8.79 -29.47
CA HIS A 743 -14.83 7.91 -29.22
C HIS A 743 -15.48 8.25 -27.87
N TYR A 744 -16.80 8.21 -27.84
CA TYR A 744 -17.64 8.63 -26.72
C TYR A 744 -18.45 7.46 -26.19
N MET A 745 -18.80 7.54 -24.90
CA MET A 745 -19.45 6.45 -24.20
C MET A 745 -20.78 6.04 -24.86
N GLY A 746 -21.06 4.74 -25.00
CA GLY A 746 -22.19 4.22 -25.79
C GLY A 746 -23.55 4.59 -25.20
N ASP A 747 -23.59 4.75 -23.88
CA ASP A 747 -24.77 5.16 -23.15
C ASP A 747 -24.84 6.70 -22.94
N ALA A 748 -24.15 7.46 -23.79
CA ALA A 748 -24.08 8.92 -23.67
C ALA A 748 -25.48 9.56 -23.58
N ALA A 749 -26.50 9.01 -24.24
CA ALA A 749 -27.85 9.58 -24.22
C ALA A 749 -28.64 9.25 -22.93
N ALA A 750 -28.47 8.08 -22.31
CA ALA A 750 -29.42 7.62 -21.30
C ALA A 750 -29.47 8.49 -20.05
N ASN A 751 -28.33 9.06 -19.63
CA ASN A 751 -28.28 9.96 -18.48
C ASN A 751 -28.62 11.42 -18.84
N LEU A 752 -28.47 11.80 -20.11
CA LEU A 752 -28.74 13.16 -20.57
C LEU A 752 -30.23 13.52 -20.43
N LYS A 753 -31.16 12.59 -20.71
CA LYS A 753 -32.61 12.85 -20.60
C LYS A 753 -33.10 13.15 -19.19
N TYR A 754 -32.52 12.50 -18.19
CA TYR A 754 -32.84 12.75 -16.78
C TYR A 754 -32.22 14.06 -16.25
N ARG A 755 -31.24 14.60 -16.97
CA ARG A 755 -30.58 15.87 -16.66
C ARG A 755 -31.27 17.07 -17.30
N TYR A 756 -32.00 16.84 -18.39
CA TYR A 756 -32.77 17.84 -19.15
C TYR A 756 -34.26 17.45 -19.16
N MET A 757 -34.95 17.72 -18.05
CA MET A 757 -36.31 17.25 -17.76
C MET A 757 -37.33 17.66 -18.83
N GLU A 758 -37.16 18.79 -19.50
CA GLU A 758 -37.99 19.20 -20.64
C GLU A 758 -37.99 18.20 -21.80
N ILE A 759 -36.90 17.43 -21.98
CA ILE A 759 -36.76 16.42 -23.03
C ILE A 759 -37.39 15.09 -22.62
N MET A 760 -37.23 14.67 -21.36
CA MET A 760 -37.86 13.45 -20.82
C MET A 760 -39.39 13.56 -20.80
N HIS A 761 -39.93 14.73 -20.46
CA HIS A 761 -41.39 14.95 -20.44
C HIS A 761 -42.01 15.06 -21.84
N ALA A 762 -41.20 15.30 -22.87
CA ALA A 762 -41.66 15.35 -24.25
C ALA A 762 -41.72 13.97 -24.94
N ASP A 763 -41.14 12.93 -24.31
CA ASP A 763 -41.18 11.54 -24.80
C ASP A 763 -42.10 10.67 -23.93
N ASP A 764 -43.32 10.46 -24.42
CA ASP A 764 -44.37 9.71 -23.71
C ASP A 764 -43.94 8.27 -23.37
N VAL A 765 -43.08 7.65 -24.19
CA VAL A 765 -42.61 6.27 -23.97
C VAL A 765 -41.63 6.21 -22.78
N SER A 766 -40.64 7.09 -22.71
CA SER A 766 -39.73 7.17 -21.56
C SER A 766 -40.46 7.53 -20.26
N ASN A 767 -41.46 8.41 -20.35
CA ASN A 767 -42.32 8.78 -19.22
C ASN A 767 -43.13 7.58 -18.71
N GLN A 768 -43.68 6.78 -19.62
CA GLN A 768 -44.41 5.56 -19.30
C GLN A 768 -43.49 4.46 -18.74
N LEU A 769 -42.33 4.22 -19.34
CA LEU A 769 -41.35 3.22 -18.89
C LEU A 769 -40.86 3.49 -17.46
N TYR A 770 -40.62 4.77 -17.14
CA TYR A 770 -40.31 5.21 -15.78
C TYR A 770 -41.47 4.88 -14.82
N GLY A 771 -42.72 5.10 -15.23
CA GLY A 771 -43.91 4.67 -14.48
C GLY A 771 -44.02 3.15 -14.31
N GLU A 772 -43.61 2.35 -15.30
CA GLU A 772 -43.65 0.88 -15.22
C GLU A 772 -42.56 0.31 -14.30
N VAL A 773 -41.36 0.88 -14.31
CA VAL A 773 -40.28 0.53 -13.35
C VAL A 773 -40.73 0.82 -11.93
N VAL A 774 -41.34 1.99 -11.70
CA VAL A 774 -41.92 2.34 -10.39
C VAL A 774 -43.02 1.34 -9.97
N ARG A 775 -43.85 0.88 -10.92
CA ARG A 775 -44.89 -0.13 -10.65
C ARG A 775 -44.33 -1.54 -10.41
N GLY A 776 -43.31 -1.97 -11.15
CA GLY A 776 -42.69 -3.29 -10.97
C GLY A 776 -41.91 -3.41 -9.65
N ILE A 777 -41.28 -2.32 -9.22
CA ILE A 777 -40.71 -2.20 -7.87
C ILE A 777 -41.81 -2.32 -6.82
N ASN A 778 -42.98 -1.72 -7.06
CA ASN A 778 -44.13 -1.86 -6.17
C ASN A 778 -44.77 -3.26 -6.19
N GLU A 779 -44.61 -4.07 -7.24
CA GLU A 779 -45.15 -5.45 -7.34
C GLU A 779 -44.25 -6.47 -6.63
N ILE A 780 -42.92 -6.33 -6.76
CA ILE A 780 -41.92 -7.12 -6.01
C ILE A 780 -42.05 -6.87 -4.50
N ALA A 781 -42.47 -5.66 -4.12
CA ALA A 781 -42.72 -5.29 -2.74
C ALA A 781 -43.96 -5.97 -2.11
N VAL A 782 -44.84 -6.64 -2.88
CA VAL A 782 -46.08 -7.28 -2.37
C VAL A 782 -45.97 -8.80 -2.18
N GLU A 783 -44.86 -9.44 -2.53
CA GLU A 783 -44.68 -10.88 -2.28
C GLU A 783 -44.34 -11.15 -0.81
N GLU A 784 -45.30 -11.74 -0.06
CA GLU A 784 -45.08 -12.15 1.33
C GLU A 784 -44.24 -13.44 1.41
N PRO A 785 -43.16 -13.48 2.23
CA PRO A 785 -42.41 -14.70 2.48
C PRO A 785 -43.20 -15.69 3.36
N GLU A 786 -43.16 -16.98 3.01
CA GLU A 786 -43.75 -18.04 3.82
C GLU A 786 -43.00 -18.20 5.16
N ASP A 787 -43.81 -18.23 6.21
CA ASP A 787 -43.48 -18.02 7.62
C ASP A 787 -42.76 -19.22 8.24
N PHE A 788 -41.43 -19.21 8.24
CA PHE A 788 -40.61 -20.00 9.17
C PHE A 788 -39.48 -19.10 9.68
N TRP A 789 -38.93 -19.40 10.87
CA TRP A 789 -37.72 -18.81 11.47
C TRP A 789 -37.88 -17.64 12.48
N LYS A 790 -37.66 -17.95 13.77
CA LYS A 790 -37.07 -17.08 14.82
C LYS A 790 -36.33 -17.97 15.85
N PRO A 791 -35.21 -17.52 16.47
CA PRO A 791 -35.22 -16.40 17.42
C PRO A 791 -34.06 -15.39 17.31
N TYR A 792 -34.43 -14.10 17.26
CA TYR A 792 -33.54 -12.93 17.31
C TYR A 792 -32.95 -12.71 18.72
N GLN A 793 -31.68 -12.30 18.84
CA GLN A 793 -30.98 -12.08 20.12
C GLN A 793 -30.07 -10.83 20.09
N LYS A 794 -29.59 -10.37 21.26
CA LYS A 794 -28.73 -9.18 21.45
C LYS A 794 -29.25 -7.90 20.77
N PRO A 795 -30.33 -7.29 21.30
CA PRO A 795 -30.82 -6.01 20.77
C PRO A 795 -29.77 -4.91 20.96
N VAL A 796 -29.46 -4.20 19.88
CA VAL A 796 -28.66 -2.96 19.90
C VAL A 796 -29.55 -1.83 19.38
N THR A 797 -29.75 -0.82 20.21
CA THR A 797 -30.49 0.39 19.84
C THR A 797 -29.54 1.40 19.21
N TYR A 798 -29.85 1.78 17.98
CA TYR A 798 -29.16 2.80 17.21
C TYR A 798 -29.96 4.10 17.27
N ARG A 799 -29.25 5.22 17.30
CA ARG A 799 -29.81 6.57 17.15
C ARG A 799 -29.16 7.23 15.94
N GLY A 800 -29.95 7.62 14.96
CA GLY A 800 -29.51 8.28 13.74
C GLY A 800 -29.96 9.73 13.68
N ILE A 801 -29.14 10.57 13.04
CA ILE A 801 -29.45 11.97 12.73
C ILE A 801 -29.14 12.20 11.25
N HIS A 802 -30.17 12.47 10.45
CA HIS A 802 -30.00 12.98 9.08
C HIS A 802 -30.01 14.51 9.13
N THR A 803 -29.01 15.14 8.55
CA THR A 803 -28.94 16.60 8.42
C THR A 803 -28.65 16.98 6.98
N VAL A 804 -29.43 17.92 6.43
CA VAL A 804 -29.21 18.57 5.14
C VAL A 804 -29.19 20.06 5.35
N SER A 805 -28.13 20.71 4.86
CA SER A 805 -28.00 22.16 4.79
C SER A 805 -27.76 22.51 3.32
N ILE A 806 -28.61 23.33 2.71
CA ILE A 806 -28.44 23.79 1.33
C ILE A 806 -28.42 25.32 1.34
N PRO A 807 -27.34 25.96 0.86
CA PRO A 807 -27.27 27.42 0.80
C PRO A 807 -28.45 28.01 0.04
N ARG A 808 -29.03 29.09 0.56
CA ARG A 808 -30.19 29.76 -0.04
C ARG A 808 -29.92 30.22 -1.47
N SER A 809 -28.66 30.55 -1.76
CA SER A 809 -28.17 30.96 -3.08
C SER A 809 -28.22 29.85 -4.13
N GLU A 810 -28.11 28.58 -3.72
CA GLU A 810 -28.19 27.41 -4.59
C GLU A 810 -29.63 26.95 -4.84
N LEU A 811 -30.56 27.40 -3.99
CA LEU A 811 -31.98 27.15 -4.12
C LEU A 811 -32.65 28.22 -4.97
N ARG A 812 -33.65 27.81 -5.75
CA ARG A 812 -34.43 28.73 -6.58
C ARG A 812 -35.10 29.81 -5.71
N GLN A 813 -35.24 31.01 -6.25
CA GLN A 813 -35.79 32.14 -5.49
C GLN A 813 -37.29 31.96 -5.19
N GLU A 814 -38.04 31.29 -6.07
CA GLU A 814 -39.50 31.10 -5.98
C GLU A 814 -39.87 29.63 -6.26
N GLY A 815 -41.07 29.21 -5.87
CA GLY A 815 -41.61 27.86 -6.08
C GLY A 815 -41.51 26.96 -4.85
N THR A 816 -41.80 25.67 -5.00
CA THR A 816 -41.81 24.71 -3.89
C THR A 816 -40.70 23.67 -4.06
N TYR A 817 -39.81 23.59 -3.08
CA TYR A 817 -38.76 22.57 -3.01
C TYR A 817 -39.28 21.35 -2.26
N ARG A 818 -39.33 20.21 -2.95
CA ARG A 818 -39.89 18.95 -2.44
C ARG A 818 -38.76 17.99 -2.10
N VAL A 819 -38.78 17.45 -0.89
CA VAL A 819 -37.70 16.60 -0.38
C VAL A 819 -38.27 15.34 0.25
N TRP A 820 -37.67 14.20 -0.08
CA TRP A 820 -37.94 12.91 0.53
C TRP A 820 -36.69 12.44 1.25
N PHE A 821 -36.80 12.20 2.55
CA PHE A 821 -35.70 11.68 3.36
C PHE A 821 -35.94 10.24 3.76
N PRO A 822 -35.01 9.32 3.48
CA PRO A 822 -35.11 7.96 3.99
C PRO A 822 -35.01 7.96 5.52
N VAL A 823 -35.81 7.13 6.16
CA VAL A 823 -35.76 6.80 7.58
C VAL A 823 -35.88 5.28 7.76
N PRO A 824 -35.42 4.71 8.88
CA PRO A 824 -35.50 3.28 9.11
C PRO A 824 -36.95 2.79 9.12
N ILE A 825 -37.13 1.49 8.89
CA ILE A 825 -38.43 0.80 8.94
C ILE A 825 -38.39 -0.39 9.88
N ILE A 826 -39.57 -0.79 10.36
CA ILE A 826 -39.76 -1.99 11.16
C ILE A 826 -39.64 -3.22 10.25
N THR A 827 -38.73 -4.14 10.59
CA THR A 827 -38.53 -5.43 9.93
C THR A 827 -38.37 -6.56 10.95
N GLY A 828 -38.24 -7.80 10.49
CA GLY A 828 -37.98 -8.97 11.34
C GLY A 828 -36.82 -8.79 12.36
N PRO A 829 -35.60 -8.39 11.93
CA PRO A 829 -34.47 -8.06 12.80
C PRO A 829 -34.50 -6.65 13.37
N GLN A 830 -35.25 -5.70 12.80
CA GLN A 830 -35.21 -4.29 13.18
C GLN A 830 -36.55 -3.83 13.73
N THR A 831 -36.60 -3.51 15.03
CA THR A 831 -37.85 -3.17 15.72
C THR A 831 -37.69 -1.85 16.45
N GLN A 832 -38.76 -1.35 17.07
CA GLN A 832 -38.72 -0.12 17.88
C GLN A 832 -38.21 1.10 17.09
N VAL A 833 -38.53 1.17 15.80
CA VAL A 833 -38.23 2.36 15.00
C VAL A 833 -39.07 3.53 15.52
N THR A 834 -38.44 4.67 15.77
CA THR A 834 -39.11 5.89 16.22
C THR A 834 -38.46 7.10 15.56
N ILE A 835 -39.25 7.97 14.93
CA ILE A 835 -38.78 9.28 14.50
C ILE A 835 -38.92 10.25 15.68
N GLU A 836 -37.80 10.67 16.25
CA GLU A 836 -37.76 11.48 17.47
C GLU A 836 -38.05 12.96 17.19
N SER A 837 -37.56 13.50 16.08
CA SER A 837 -37.80 14.90 15.71
C SER A 837 -37.53 15.14 14.24
N ILE A 838 -38.29 16.07 13.63
CA ILE A 838 -38.02 16.62 12.31
C ILE A 838 -37.99 18.14 12.45
N VAL A 839 -36.94 18.79 11.94
CA VAL A 839 -36.77 20.25 12.02
C VAL A 839 -36.41 20.78 10.64
N PRO A 840 -37.14 21.75 10.08
CA PRO A 840 -38.42 22.28 10.57
C PRO A 840 -39.59 21.36 10.18
N ASP A 841 -40.39 20.95 11.15
CA ASP A 841 -41.56 20.08 10.93
C ASP A 841 -42.69 20.77 10.13
N LYS A 842 -42.75 22.11 10.14
CA LYS A 842 -43.80 22.91 9.47
C LYS A 842 -43.96 22.62 7.97
N TRP A 843 -42.94 22.06 7.32
CA TRP A 843 -42.96 21.72 5.90
C TRP A 843 -43.20 20.23 5.62
N VAL A 844 -43.24 19.39 6.65
CA VAL A 844 -43.58 17.97 6.54
C VAL A 844 -45.04 17.83 6.11
N LYS A 845 -45.28 17.10 5.02
CA LYS A 845 -46.63 16.93 4.48
C LYS A 845 -47.30 15.65 4.93
N GLN A 846 -46.53 14.65 5.32
CA GLN A 846 -47.05 13.37 5.79
C GLN A 846 -46.25 12.87 6.99
N PRO A 847 -46.90 12.21 7.97
CA PRO A 847 -46.20 11.51 9.02
C PRO A 847 -45.17 10.54 8.42
N PRO A 848 -44.00 10.35 9.06
CA PRO A 848 -42.98 9.45 8.53
C PRO A 848 -43.51 8.03 8.43
N SER A 849 -43.32 7.38 7.28
CA SER A 849 -43.58 5.94 7.19
C SER A 849 -42.44 5.19 7.85
N ILE A 850 -42.76 4.34 8.81
CA ILE A 850 -41.79 3.44 9.47
C ILE A 850 -42.22 1.98 9.38
N ASP A 851 -43.40 1.71 8.80
CA ASP A 851 -44.02 0.38 8.72
C ASP A 851 -44.23 -0.09 7.27
N GLU A 852 -43.73 0.68 6.30
CA GLU A 852 -43.81 0.43 4.86
C GLU A 852 -42.47 -0.11 4.34
N ASP A 853 -42.41 -0.60 3.10
CA ASP A 853 -41.19 -1.19 2.50
C ASP A 853 -40.03 -0.19 2.38
N ILE A 854 -40.34 1.11 2.41
CA ILE A 854 -39.37 2.20 2.44
C ILE A 854 -39.86 3.25 3.44
N GLY A 855 -39.01 3.59 4.41
CA GLY A 855 -39.35 4.61 5.40
C GLY A 855 -38.98 5.99 4.87
N LEU A 856 -39.93 6.92 4.84
CA LEU A 856 -39.73 8.25 4.26
C LEU A 856 -40.33 9.38 5.11
N VAL A 857 -39.61 10.50 5.15
CA VAL A 857 -40.15 11.82 5.55
C VAL A 857 -40.29 12.68 4.30
N TYR A 858 -41.51 13.09 3.98
CA TYR A 858 -41.78 13.97 2.85
C TYR A 858 -42.04 15.41 3.28
N MET A 859 -41.30 16.34 2.70
CA MET A 859 -41.39 17.77 2.96
C MET A 859 -41.62 18.56 1.68
N GLU A 860 -42.47 19.58 1.75
CA GLU A 860 -42.60 20.60 0.70
C GLU A 860 -42.36 21.98 1.29
N ILE A 861 -41.34 22.64 0.78
CA ILE A 861 -40.78 23.88 1.32
C ILE A 861 -41.08 24.97 0.30
N PRO A 862 -41.98 25.92 0.60
CA PRO A 862 -42.16 27.10 -0.23
C PRO A 862 -40.88 27.94 -0.16
N MET A 863 -40.24 28.18 -1.30
CA MET A 863 -39.00 28.95 -1.40
C MET A 863 -39.21 30.42 -1.06
N GLU A 864 -40.44 30.92 -1.19
CA GLU A 864 -40.80 32.27 -0.74
C GLU A 864 -40.75 32.41 0.80
N ASP A 865 -40.98 31.31 1.53
CA ASP A 865 -40.95 31.26 3.00
C ASP A 865 -39.53 31.00 3.53
N LEU A 866 -38.58 30.70 2.65
CA LEU A 866 -37.20 30.39 2.99
C LEU A 866 -36.31 31.64 2.77
N THR A 867 -36.00 32.34 3.86
CA THR A 867 -35.19 33.58 3.85
C THR A 867 -33.70 33.36 4.10
N GLU A 868 -33.33 32.15 4.54
CA GLU A 868 -32.00 31.72 4.96
C GLU A 868 -31.72 30.32 4.41
N ASP A 869 -30.54 29.75 4.68
CA ASP A 869 -30.16 28.44 4.15
C ASP A 869 -31.17 27.36 4.58
N LEU A 870 -31.47 26.44 3.68
CA LEU A 870 -32.39 25.36 3.98
C LEU A 870 -31.70 24.34 4.89
N PHE A 871 -32.04 24.38 6.17
CA PHE A 871 -31.61 23.38 7.14
C PHE A 871 -32.74 22.40 7.45
N ILE A 872 -32.50 21.11 7.24
CA ILE A 872 -33.40 20.00 7.59
C ILE A 872 -32.66 19.02 8.48
N GLN A 873 -33.24 18.66 9.62
CA GLN A 873 -32.71 17.65 10.52
C GLN A 873 -33.79 16.65 10.93
N ILE A 874 -33.51 15.36 10.77
CA ILE A 874 -34.39 14.26 11.18
C ILE A 874 -33.63 13.37 12.15
N LYS A 875 -34.15 13.19 13.36
CA LYS A 875 -33.59 12.28 14.36
C LYS A 875 -34.49 11.07 14.49
N PHE A 876 -33.91 9.89 14.57
CA PHE A 876 -34.66 8.65 14.75
C PHE A 876 -33.87 7.64 15.58
N THR A 877 -34.57 6.66 16.14
CA THR A 877 -34.00 5.50 16.82
C THR A 877 -34.56 4.21 16.24
N PHE A 878 -33.81 3.12 16.33
CA PHE A 878 -34.30 1.78 16.02
C PHE A 878 -33.46 0.73 16.75
N THR A 879 -34.04 -0.43 17.05
CA THR A 879 -33.37 -1.54 17.72
C THR A 879 -33.18 -2.70 16.76
N ARG A 880 -31.93 -2.99 16.39
CA ARG A 880 -31.58 -4.15 15.57
C ARG A 880 -31.23 -5.34 16.46
N HIS A 881 -31.66 -6.51 16.06
CA HIS A 881 -31.34 -7.77 16.71
C HIS A 881 -30.36 -8.56 15.83
N GLU A 882 -29.39 -9.18 16.47
CA GLU A 882 -28.50 -10.16 15.85
C GLU A 882 -29.31 -11.41 15.49
N GLN A 883 -29.02 -11.97 14.32
CA GLN A 883 -29.53 -13.27 13.89
C GLN A 883 -28.33 -14.22 13.81
N ARG A 884 -28.21 -15.12 14.79
CA ARG A 884 -27.21 -16.19 14.76
C ARG A 884 -27.89 -17.49 14.40
N PHE A 885 -27.50 -18.05 13.27
CA PHE A 885 -27.84 -19.42 12.94
C PHE A 885 -26.82 -20.32 13.63
N THR A 886 -27.24 -21.01 14.69
CA THR A 886 -26.43 -22.11 15.23
C THR A 886 -26.80 -23.34 14.42
N VAL A 887 -25.95 -23.67 13.45
CA VAL A 887 -26.07 -24.94 12.72
C VAL A 887 -25.43 -26.00 13.59
N ASP A 888 -26.23 -26.91 14.12
CA ASP A 888 -25.73 -28.12 14.75
C ASP A 888 -25.29 -29.08 13.65
N PRO A 889 -23.97 -29.33 13.46
CA PRO A 889 -23.47 -30.16 12.38
C PRO A 889 -24.06 -31.57 12.42
N ASP A 890 -24.42 -32.08 13.60
CA ASP A 890 -24.99 -33.41 13.77
C ASP A 890 -26.42 -33.51 13.21
N ASN A 891 -27.10 -32.38 13.03
CA ASN A 891 -28.43 -32.30 12.43
C ASN A 891 -28.40 -31.97 10.93
N VAL A 892 -27.22 -31.75 10.34
CA VAL A 892 -27.07 -31.54 8.90
C VAL A 892 -27.03 -32.89 8.21
N GLY A 893 -28.16 -33.29 7.64
CA GLY A 893 -28.26 -34.48 6.79
C GLY A 893 -27.54 -34.33 5.46
N GLU A 894 -27.53 -35.38 4.66
CA GLU A 894 -26.98 -35.33 3.30
C GLU A 894 -27.69 -34.24 2.46
N TYR A 895 -26.93 -33.55 1.61
CA TYR A 895 -27.53 -32.64 0.64
C TYR A 895 -28.48 -33.40 -0.30
N ASP A 896 -29.70 -32.88 -0.46
CA ASP A 896 -30.58 -33.33 -1.53
C ASP A 896 -30.05 -32.81 -2.87
N LYS A 897 -29.28 -33.67 -3.54
CA LYS A 897 -28.61 -33.35 -4.79
C LYS A 897 -29.57 -33.14 -5.97
N GLU A 898 -30.82 -33.57 -5.81
CA GLU A 898 -31.86 -33.41 -6.81
C GLU A 898 -32.70 -32.13 -6.58
N SER A 899 -32.49 -31.42 -5.46
CA SER A 899 -33.19 -30.17 -5.19
C SER A 899 -32.77 -29.07 -6.17
N ALA A 900 -33.74 -28.23 -6.56
CA ALA A 900 -33.50 -27.12 -7.47
C ALA A 900 -32.41 -26.16 -6.94
N LEU A 901 -32.41 -25.91 -5.62
CA LEU A 901 -31.38 -25.11 -4.95
C LEU A 901 -30.00 -25.75 -5.05
N TYR A 902 -29.87 -27.05 -4.77
CA TYR A 902 -28.58 -27.72 -4.90
C TYR A 902 -28.06 -27.65 -6.33
N GLN A 903 -28.91 -27.94 -7.32
CA GLN A 903 -28.54 -27.88 -8.73
C GLN A 903 -28.22 -26.45 -9.21
N GLU A 904 -28.91 -25.44 -8.68
CA GLU A 904 -28.67 -24.03 -8.98
C GLU A 904 -27.32 -23.53 -8.43
N TYR A 905 -26.98 -23.90 -7.20
CA TYR A 905 -25.74 -23.46 -6.53
C TYR A 905 -24.53 -24.36 -6.78
N THR A 906 -24.70 -25.52 -7.42
CA THR A 906 -23.59 -26.47 -7.74
C THR A 906 -23.34 -26.67 -9.23
N ARG A 907 -24.08 -25.95 -10.09
CA ARG A 907 -23.78 -25.86 -11.53
C ARG A 907 -22.79 -24.74 -11.82
N SER A 908 -22.07 -24.87 -12.93
CA SER A 908 -21.38 -23.73 -13.53
C SER A 908 -22.41 -22.67 -13.94
N TYR A 909 -22.17 -21.40 -13.58
CA TYR A 909 -23.08 -20.30 -13.89
C TYR A 909 -22.31 -18.98 -14.04
N GLY A 910 -22.68 -18.15 -15.02
CA GLY A 910 -22.01 -16.88 -15.31
C GLY A 910 -20.52 -17.08 -15.61
N ASN A 911 -19.67 -16.39 -14.85
CA ASN A 911 -18.20 -16.44 -14.97
C ASN A 911 -17.56 -17.52 -14.07
N THR A 912 -18.35 -18.38 -13.43
CA THR A 912 -17.84 -19.43 -12.52
C THR A 912 -18.00 -20.81 -13.16
N GLU A 913 -16.89 -21.43 -13.52
CA GLU A 913 -16.84 -22.80 -14.05
C GLU A 913 -16.33 -23.77 -12.98
N ILE A 914 -17.10 -24.82 -12.68
CA ILE A 914 -16.68 -25.89 -11.75
C ILE A 914 -16.03 -27.02 -12.56
N THR A 915 -14.73 -26.87 -12.84
CA THR A 915 -13.95 -27.81 -13.66
C THR A 915 -13.63 -29.13 -12.93
N PRO A 916 -13.21 -30.19 -13.64
CA PRO A 916 -12.73 -31.43 -13.02
C PRO A 916 -11.59 -31.21 -12.03
N GLU A 917 -10.68 -30.28 -12.30
CA GLU A 917 -9.52 -29.95 -11.45
C GLU A 917 -9.97 -29.28 -10.14
N ILE A 918 -10.96 -28.39 -10.20
CA ILE A 918 -11.57 -27.79 -9.01
C ILE A 918 -12.25 -28.87 -8.16
N ARG A 919 -12.90 -29.85 -8.79
CA ARG A 919 -13.53 -30.98 -8.07
C ARG A 919 -12.49 -31.88 -7.41
N GLU A 920 -11.36 -32.13 -8.07
CA GLU A 920 -10.26 -32.93 -7.51
C GLU A 920 -9.56 -32.18 -6.36
N MET A 921 -9.34 -30.88 -6.51
CA MET A 921 -8.84 -30.00 -5.45
C MET A 921 -9.78 -30.00 -4.24
N ALA A 922 -11.08 -29.78 -4.45
CA ALA A 922 -12.08 -29.83 -3.38
C ALA A 922 -12.11 -31.20 -2.68
N ALA A 923 -12.00 -32.31 -3.43
CA ALA A 923 -11.93 -33.64 -2.86
C ALA A 923 -10.68 -33.85 -1.99
N ARG A 924 -9.52 -33.32 -2.41
CA ARG A 924 -8.30 -33.34 -1.57
C ARG A 924 -8.45 -32.53 -0.28
N ILE A 925 -9.07 -31.35 -0.36
CA ILE A 925 -9.27 -30.45 0.79
C ILE A 925 -10.23 -31.07 1.81
N VAL A 926 -11.35 -31.63 1.34
CA VAL A 926 -12.35 -32.27 2.20
C VAL A 926 -11.79 -33.54 2.86
N GLY A 927 -10.99 -34.31 2.12
CA GLY A 927 -10.41 -35.56 2.59
C GLY A 927 -11.49 -36.63 2.82
N ASP A 928 -11.48 -37.23 4.01
CA ASP A 928 -12.43 -38.25 4.45
C ASP A 928 -13.63 -37.69 5.22
N GLU A 929 -13.82 -36.36 5.23
CA GLU A 929 -14.96 -35.73 5.91
C GLU A 929 -16.28 -36.01 5.19
N THR A 930 -17.18 -36.69 5.88
CA THR A 930 -18.49 -37.08 5.34
C THR A 930 -19.63 -36.14 5.75
N ASN A 931 -19.43 -35.30 6.77
CA ASN A 931 -20.45 -34.32 7.16
C ASN A 931 -20.46 -33.15 6.16
N PRO A 932 -21.58 -32.88 5.46
CA PRO A 932 -21.60 -31.88 4.41
C PRO A 932 -21.29 -30.45 4.89
N TYR A 933 -21.68 -30.11 6.12
CA TYR A 933 -21.37 -28.81 6.71
C TYR A 933 -19.87 -28.69 7.04
N LEU A 934 -19.26 -29.72 7.65
CA LEU A 934 -17.83 -29.72 7.97
C LEU A 934 -16.96 -29.79 6.71
N ALA A 935 -17.39 -30.54 5.69
CA ALA A 935 -16.74 -30.58 4.38
C ALA A 935 -16.77 -29.21 3.69
N ALA A 936 -17.93 -28.55 3.66
CA ALA A 936 -18.05 -27.19 3.14
C ALA A 936 -17.21 -26.20 3.96
N ARG A 937 -17.13 -26.37 5.28
CA ARG A 937 -16.30 -25.54 6.16
C ARG A 937 -14.81 -25.71 5.86
N LYS A 938 -14.33 -26.93 5.65
CA LYS A 938 -12.94 -27.22 5.24
C LYS A 938 -12.58 -26.56 3.91
N ILE A 939 -13.48 -26.61 2.92
CA ILE A 939 -13.28 -25.91 1.64
C ILE A 939 -13.24 -24.40 1.87
N TYR A 940 -14.18 -23.87 2.66
CA TYR A 940 -14.21 -22.44 2.99
C TYR A 940 -12.92 -21.97 3.65
N ASP A 941 -12.46 -22.67 4.69
CA ASP A 941 -11.23 -22.33 5.43
C ASP A 941 -9.93 -22.53 4.59
N TYR A 942 -10.02 -23.24 3.47
CA TYR A 942 -8.92 -23.36 2.51
C TYR A 942 -8.91 -22.20 1.49
N ILE A 943 -10.08 -21.73 1.09
CA ILE A 943 -10.25 -20.66 0.10
C ILE A 943 -10.07 -19.28 0.72
N VAL A 944 -10.65 -19.09 1.90
CA VAL A 944 -10.74 -17.83 2.66
C VAL A 944 -9.61 -17.79 3.66
#